data_AF-A0A9W8X716-F1
#
_entry.id   AF-A0A9W8X716-F1
#
_cell.length_a   1.000
_cell.length_b   1.000
_cell.length_c   1.000
_cell.angle_alpha   90.00
_cell.angle_beta   90.00
_cell.angle_gamma   90.00
#
_symmetry.space_group_name_H-M   'P 1'
#
loop_
_entity.id
_entity.type
_entity.pdbx_description
1 polymer ?
#
loop_
_entity_poly.entity_id
_entity_poly.type
_entity_poly.pdbx_seq_one_letter_code
_entity_poly.pdbx_strand_id
1 'polypeptide(L)'
;MSLELESEYVKRGVWTDVSRGSVLGQTITTDTRTGNLLVALLAVLSTIGTAHLWHLVTFMIHQIRANGKSTDALFRQQQALLRTLPAPSAVMTDTIKLWWAWRRKAKRPLLRSLVLLLAALLFVAVSGVTSVFSSLVVDSRNIVVLVDSPDCGWESTRRIFAGDYVYPIKAASAPYAGQCYNATTANGTLPAACNVLMQRELPFDTRKVPCPLGKDVCQDTPGIEFDTGLIDVGPAFGLDMPSSDGVRYRKKTTCGILAFKRPFVQGVFDSLGENGQPAGNVSTTPRSLKFQYGTKFPGGTPNTTLGIDLNGAYYLKDYTLHTFYNYSNPRAPVAASFSPIPDLKRENSTLVLIYVGSNSVAYNNPVNDPLFNATQPLDATFVNAGGELVEKSVYISNHEGQFMGCQDQYQFCFAQPGKEDYCTDLNELPLSVYLGNLPLPANIDFSMFPGANGIQRTILRLLATSSYVFNMATVPTDLLAGSLENPSREEGLPDDQWIRELTRWQRQILASLQVAFIDYAIGPEHRDTAAGTHITPENEFEKRLCKMQKMRKSGDVVNINVFGLSFIIALSVTLALLDICILRIMIYLARFRRALGPRIDRWAQDGVWQLQRRAYEGEGYRGWTDLEADIPLTNERNLKDLPILWVPGKSPALASLDSGLRDPAVNYAETFGSTSTLGMDRMKKNGMVRTVETKPVRGTENRGLGLVGMFRR
;
A
#
# COMPACT_ATOMS: atom_id res chain seq x y z
N MET A 1 -21.27 -4.50 10.77
CA MET A 1 -20.91 -3.11 10.39
C MET A 1 -19.56 -3.15 9.72
N SER A 2 -19.41 -2.59 8.52
CA SER A 2 -18.15 -2.70 7.75
C SER A 2 -17.08 -1.79 8.34
N LEU A 3 -15.81 -2.18 8.23
CA LEU A 3 -14.66 -1.30 8.50
C LEU A 3 -14.26 -0.49 7.26
N GLU A 4 -14.75 -0.87 6.08
CA GLU A 4 -14.39 -0.25 4.81
C GLU A 4 -14.80 1.22 4.76
N LEU A 5 -13.90 2.07 4.29
CA LEU A 5 -14.14 3.49 4.12
C LEU A 5 -15.09 3.73 2.95
N GLU A 6 -16.17 4.47 3.17
CA GLU A 6 -17.09 4.89 2.10
C GLU A 6 -16.41 5.87 1.13
N SER A 7 -16.84 5.87 -0.14
CA SER A 7 -16.19 6.66 -1.20
C SER A 7 -16.40 8.18 -1.06
N GLU A 8 -17.38 8.59 -0.27
CA GLU A 8 -17.65 9.99 0.05
C GLU A 8 -16.68 10.58 1.09
N TYR A 9 -16.19 9.76 2.03
CA TYR A 9 -15.22 10.18 3.06
C TYR A 9 -13.75 10.10 2.61
N VAL A 10 -13.52 9.96 1.29
CA VAL A 10 -12.17 9.94 0.72
C VAL A 10 -11.79 11.35 0.32
N LYS A 11 -10.64 11.83 0.83
CA LYS A 11 -10.07 13.10 0.40
C LYS A 11 -9.82 13.09 -1.11
N ARG A 12 -10.47 14.01 -1.82
CA ARG A 12 -10.22 14.26 -3.24
C ARG A 12 -9.24 15.42 -3.42
N GLY A 13 -8.44 15.34 -4.49
CA GLY A 13 -7.43 16.34 -4.79
C GLY A 13 -6.06 16.01 -4.20
N VAL A 14 -5.25 17.04 -4.02
CA VAL A 14 -3.82 16.90 -3.70
C VAL A 14 -3.61 16.66 -2.20
N TRP A 15 -2.78 15.69 -1.87
CA TRP A 15 -2.24 15.47 -0.54
C TRP A 15 -0.82 14.87 -0.66
N THR A 16 -0.12 14.71 0.46
CA THR A 16 1.26 14.21 0.45
C THR A 16 1.37 13.08 1.44
N ASP A 17 1.63 11.86 0.96
CA ASP A 17 1.98 10.73 1.82
C ASP A 17 3.37 10.99 2.42
N VAL A 18 3.39 11.37 3.70
CA VAL A 18 4.61 11.78 4.39
C VAL A 18 5.65 10.66 4.39
N SER A 19 5.20 9.40 4.38
CA SER A 19 6.08 8.23 4.34
C SER A 19 6.90 8.09 3.05
N ARG A 20 6.44 8.72 1.96
CA ARG A 20 7.12 8.74 0.65
C ARG A 20 7.90 10.04 0.40
N GLY A 21 7.95 10.94 1.38
CA GLY A 21 8.64 12.21 1.31
C GLY A 21 7.90 13.29 0.52
N SER A 22 8.42 14.52 0.54
CA SER A 22 7.74 15.72 0.02
C SER A 22 7.60 15.78 -1.51
N VAL A 23 8.37 14.98 -2.25
CA VAL A 23 8.37 14.98 -3.72
C VAL A 23 7.62 13.76 -4.26
N LEU A 24 8.05 12.54 -3.90
CA LEU A 24 7.45 11.30 -4.39
C LEU A 24 6.12 10.97 -3.69
N GLY A 25 5.87 11.54 -2.50
CA GLY A 25 4.62 11.36 -1.77
C GLY A 25 3.47 12.24 -2.23
N GLN A 26 3.73 13.27 -3.05
CA GLN A 26 2.66 14.11 -3.59
C GLN A 26 1.75 13.28 -4.51
N THR A 27 0.50 13.16 -4.06
CA THR A 27 -0.50 12.29 -4.67
C THR A 27 -1.79 13.07 -4.90
N ILE A 28 -2.43 12.86 -6.04
CA ILE A 28 -3.79 13.34 -6.31
C ILE A 28 -4.72 12.14 -6.23
N THR A 29 -5.68 12.17 -5.32
CA THR A 29 -6.74 11.16 -5.27
C THR A 29 -7.96 11.67 -6.03
N THR A 30 -8.48 10.88 -6.96
CA THR A 30 -9.64 11.23 -7.79
C THR A 30 -10.49 10.00 -8.12
N ASP A 31 -11.65 10.21 -8.72
CA ASP A 31 -12.49 9.10 -9.17
C ASP A 31 -11.87 8.35 -10.36
N THR A 32 -12.27 7.08 -10.50
CA THR A 32 -11.75 6.19 -11.55
C THR A 32 -11.97 6.73 -12.97
N ARG A 33 -13.07 7.47 -13.22
CA ARG A 33 -13.37 8.00 -14.56
C ARG A 33 -12.38 9.11 -14.93
N THR A 34 -12.16 10.06 -14.03
CA THR A 34 -11.15 11.12 -14.18
C THR A 34 -9.74 10.54 -14.28
N GLY A 35 -9.44 9.53 -13.46
CA GLY A 35 -8.20 8.75 -13.53
C GLY A 35 -7.93 8.18 -14.92
N ASN A 36 -8.92 7.50 -15.51
CA ASN A 36 -8.80 6.91 -16.85
C ASN A 36 -8.59 7.96 -17.95
N LEU A 37 -9.22 9.14 -17.84
CA LEU A 37 -8.99 10.26 -18.75
C LEU A 37 -7.55 10.76 -18.67
N LEU A 38 -6.98 10.86 -17.47
CA LEU A 38 -5.59 11.28 -17.28
C LEU A 38 -4.59 10.24 -17.78
N VAL A 39 -4.86 8.95 -17.60
CA VAL A 39 -4.05 7.88 -18.21
C VAL A 39 -4.04 8.01 -19.74
N ALA A 40 -5.20 8.24 -20.36
CA ALA A 40 -5.28 8.43 -21.81
C ALA A 40 -4.50 9.68 -22.27
N LEU A 41 -4.62 10.80 -21.57
CA LEU A 41 -3.87 12.03 -21.85
C LEU A 41 -2.35 11.80 -21.74
N LEU A 42 -1.90 11.13 -20.68
CA LEU A 42 -0.49 10.80 -20.46
C LEU A 42 0.06 9.89 -21.57
N ALA A 43 -0.72 8.92 -22.05
CA ALA A 43 -0.33 8.06 -23.16
C ALA A 43 -0.14 8.87 -24.46
N VAL A 44 -1.05 9.81 -24.76
CA VAL A 44 -0.93 10.70 -25.92
C VAL A 44 0.31 11.59 -25.81
N LEU A 45 0.53 12.22 -24.65
CA LEU A 45 1.69 13.08 -24.43
C LEU A 45 3.01 12.31 -24.49
N SER A 46 3.06 11.09 -23.95
CA SER A 46 4.23 10.20 -24.06
C SER A 46 4.51 9.86 -25.54
N THR A 47 3.47 9.57 -26.32
CA THR A 47 3.60 9.29 -27.76
C THR A 47 4.16 10.49 -28.52
N ILE A 48 3.64 11.70 -28.25
CA ILE A 48 4.14 12.95 -28.84
C ILE A 48 5.60 13.19 -28.44
N GLY A 49 5.93 13.10 -27.15
CA GLY A 49 7.29 13.33 -26.63
C GLY A 49 8.31 12.34 -27.21
N THR A 50 7.96 11.06 -27.30
CA THR A 50 8.83 10.03 -27.90
C THR A 50 9.03 10.22 -29.40
N ALA A 51 8.01 10.68 -30.13
CA ALA A 51 8.14 11.02 -31.56
C ALA A 51 9.13 12.19 -31.77
N HIS A 52 8.98 13.28 -31.02
CA HIS A 52 9.90 14.42 -31.10
C HIS A 52 11.32 14.09 -30.62
N LEU A 53 11.45 13.24 -29.58
CA LEU A 53 12.76 12.73 -29.17
C LEU A 53 13.43 11.94 -30.30
N TRP A 54 12.67 11.12 -31.03
CA TRP A 54 13.20 10.39 -32.18
C TRP A 54 13.65 11.32 -33.30
N HIS A 55 12.90 12.39 -33.58
CA HIS A 55 13.32 13.41 -34.55
C HIS A 55 14.66 14.04 -34.15
N LEU A 56 14.83 14.40 -32.88
CA LEU A 56 16.09 14.92 -32.35
C LEU A 56 17.23 13.89 -32.49
N VAL A 57 16.98 12.61 -32.20
CA VAL A 57 17.97 11.54 -32.35
C VAL A 57 18.37 11.35 -33.82
N THR A 58 17.41 11.29 -34.75
CA THR A 58 17.69 11.15 -36.19
C THR A 58 18.44 12.37 -36.73
N PHE A 59 18.06 13.57 -36.31
CA PHE A 59 18.79 14.79 -36.58
C PHE A 59 20.23 14.71 -36.07
N MET A 60 20.45 14.31 -34.82
CA MET A 60 21.78 14.17 -34.25
C MET A 60 22.64 13.15 -34.99
N ILE A 61 22.09 11.97 -35.31
CA ILE A 61 22.79 10.94 -36.10
C ILE A 61 23.16 11.51 -37.48
N HIS A 62 22.26 12.26 -38.12
CA HIS A 62 22.55 12.95 -39.37
C HIS A 62 23.70 13.96 -39.20
N GLN A 63 23.61 14.87 -38.23
CA GLN A 63 24.60 15.93 -37.99
C GLN A 63 25.99 15.39 -37.63
N ILE A 64 26.08 14.27 -36.91
CA ILE A 64 27.37 13.62 -36.60
C ILE A 64 28.01 13.06 -37.88
N ARG A 65 27.18 12.55 -38.79
CA ARG A 65 27.62 11.92 -40.03
C ARG A 65 27.86 12.92 -41.16
N ALA A 66 27.24 14.09 -41.15
CA ALA A 66 27.32 15.13 -42.18
C ALA A 66 28.70 15.84 -42.23
N ASN A 67 29.79 15.10 -42.49
CA ASN A 67 31.17 15.60 -42.48
C ASN A 67 31.63 16.22 -43.81
N GLY A 68 30.85 16.09 -44.88
CA GLY A 68 31.12 16.74 -46.17
C GLY A 68 32.12 16.05 -47.07
N LYS A 69 32.73 14.96 -46.60
CA LYS A 69 33.69 14.20 -47.40
C LYS A 69 32.97 13.51 -48.55
N SER A 70 33.66 13.30 -49.66
CA SER A 70 33.17 12.42 -50.73
C SER A 70 33.00 11.01 -50.16
N THR A 71 31.81 10.43 -50.34
CA THR A 71 31.43 9.12 -49.79
C THR A 71 30.60 8.37 -50.82
N ASP A 72 30.41 7.06 -50.60
CA ASP A 72 29.61 6.23 -51.49
C ASP A 72 28.09 6.52 -51.41
N ALA A 73 27.37 6.04 -52.42
CA ALA A 73 25.94 6.27 -52.58
C ALA A 73 25.10 5.70 -51.42
N LEU A 74 25.47 4.54 -50.86
CA LEU A 74 24.80 3.96 -49.70
C LEU A 74 24.80 4.94 -48.51
N PHE A 75 25.93 5.58 -48.22
CA PHE A 75 26.01 6.57 -47.15
C PHE A 75 25.10 7.78 -47.40
N ARG A 76 25.05 8.27 -48.64
CA ARG A 76 24.21 9.41 -49.03
C ARG A 76 22.72 9.10 -48.96
N GLN A 77 22.32 7.91 -49.40
CA GLN A 77 20.93 7.45 -49.25
C GLN A 77 20.52 7.28 -47.78
N GLN A 78 21.44 6.86 -46.91
CA GLN A 78 21.18 6.83 -45.46
C GLN A 78 21.04 8.23 -44.85
N GLN A 79 21.79 9.24 -45.32
CA GLN A 79 21.60 10.64 -44.89
C GLN A 79 20.24 11.18 -45.34
N ALA A 80 19.88 10.95 -46.62
CA ALA A 80 18.57 11.33 -47.15
C ALA A 80 17.42 10.64 -46.38
N LEU A 81 17.56 9.36 -46.05
CA LEU A 81 16.58 8.64 -45.21
C LEU A 81 16.43 9.29 -43.82
N LEU A 82 17.51 9.70 -43.17
CA LEU A 82 17.41 10.34 -41.86
C LEU A 82 16.74 11.72 -41.93
N ARG A 83 16.91 12.43 -43.05
CA ARG A 83 16.34 13.77 -43.27
C ARG A 83 14.82 13.76 -43.47
N THR A 84 14.22 12.64 -43.88
CA THR A 84 12.77 12.53 -43.98
C THR A 84 12.07 12.41 -42.63
N LEU A 85 12.83 12.41 -41.52
CA LEU A 85 12.33 12.18 -40.15
C LEU A 85 11.38 10.97 -40.06
N PRO A 86 11.79 9.81 -40.61
CA PRO A 86 10.94 8.62 -40.63
C PRO A 86 10.71 8.10 -39.21
N ALA A 87 9.54 7.51 -38.95
CA ALA A 87 9.31 6.78 -37.70
C ALA A 87 10.37 5.67 -37.50
N PRO A 88 10.69 5.27 -36.26
CA PRO A 88 11.71 4.25 -36.00
C PRO A 88 11.49 2.94 -36.77
N SER A 89 10.23 2.50 -36.88
CA SER A 89 9.84 1.32 -37.66
C SER A 89 10.12 1.46 -39.16
N ALA A 90 9.92 2.66 -39.72
CA ALA A 90 10.28 2.96 -41.10
C ALA A 90 11.80 2.92 -41.31
N VAL A 91 12.60 3.46 -40.37
CA VAL A 91 14.08 3.32 -40.43
C VAL A 91 14.50 1.87 -40.43
N MET A 92 13.89 1.01 -39.61
CA MET A 92 14.19 -0.42 -39.59
C MET A 92 13.97 -1.05 -40.98
N THR A 93 12.77 -0.86 -41.53
CA THR A 93 12.41 -1.47 -42.83
C THR A 93 13.24 -0.91 -43.98
N ASP A 94 13.43 0.40 -44.06
CA ASP A 94 14.17 1.04 -45.15
C ASP A 94 15.68 0.81 -45.06
N THR A 95 16.23 0.67 -43.85
CA THR A 95 17.62 0.27 -43.66
C THR A 95 17.86 -1.18 -44.11
N ILE A 96 16.90 -2.09 -43.90
CA ILE A 96 16.94 -3.45 -44.43
C ILE A 96 16.86 -3.44 -45.97
N LYS A 97 15.96 -2.65 -46.55
CA LYS A 97 15.87 -2.48 -48.01
C LYS A 97 17.18 -1.96 -48.60
N LEU A 98 17.76 -0.91 -48.00
CA LEU A 98 19.04 -0.34 -48.40
C LEU A 98 20.16 -1.38 -48.30
N TRP A 99 20.25 -2.11 -47.18
CA TRP A 99 21.21 -3.20 -47.05
C TRP A 99 21.04 -4.24 -48.17
N TRP A 100 19.82 -4.73 -48.39
CA TRP A 100 19.52 -5.75 -49.38
C TRP A 100 19.88 -5.31 -50.80
N ALA A 101 19.52 -4.08 -51.18
CA ALA A 101 19.82 -3.50 -52.49
C ALA A 101 21.34 -3.34 -52.73
N TRP A 102 22.09 -2.95 -51.69
CA TRP A 102 23.53 -2.70 -51.78
C TRP A 102 24.40 -3.92 -51.42
N ARG A 103 23.81 -5.07 -51.07
CA ARG A 103 24.53 -6.24 -50.50
C ARG A 103 25.70 -6.76 -51.36
N ARG A 104 25.63 -6.58 -52.67
CA ARG A 104 26.68 -6.99 -53.62
C ARG A 104 27.50 -5.82 -54.21
N LYS A 105 27.11 -4.57 -53.94
CA LYS A 105 27.67 -3.37 -54.60
C LYS A 105 28.50 -2.48 -53.67
N ALA A 106 28.14 -2.39 -52.39
CA ALA A 106 28.86 -1.57 -51.42
C ALA A 106 29.83 -2.41 -50.57
N LYS A 107 30.86 -1.77 -49.99
CA LYS A 107 31.79 -2.42 -49.06
C LYS A 107 31.15 -2.52 -47.66
N ARG A 108 31.05 -3.73 -47.11
CA ARG A 108 30.50 -4.03 -45.77
C ARG A 108 29.13 -3.37 -45.51
N PRO A 109 28.13 -3.54 -46.40
CA PRO A 109 26.84 -2.86 -46.31
C PRO A 109 26.06 -3.26 -45.05
N LEU A 110 26.19 -4.52 -44.61
CA LEU A 110 25.53 -5.02 -43.41
C LEU A 110 26.00 -4.26 -42.17
N LEU A 111 27.31 -4.16 -41.95
CA LEU A 111 27.87 -3.48 -40.77
C LEU A 111 27.51 -1.98 -40.74
N ARG A 112 27.48 -1.33 -41.90
CA ARG A 112 27.14 0.10 -42.02
C ARG A 112 25.65 0.39 -41.80
N SER A 113 24.78 -0.54 -42.20
CA SER A 113 23.34 -0.47 -41.94
C SER A 113 22.97 -0.91 -40.52
N LEU A 114 23.78 -1.78 -39.90
CA LEU A 114 23.53 -2.33 -38.57
C LEU A 114 23.42 -1.24 -37.50
N VAL A 115 24.25 -0.19 -37.56
CA VAL A 115 24.23 0.90 -36.57
C VAL A 115 22.88 1.62 -36.55
N LEU A 116 22.33 1.95 -37.73
CA LEU A 116 21.02 2.60 -37.82
C LEU A 116 19.89 1.66 -37.41
N LEU A 117 19.99 0.39 -37.80
CA LEU A 117 19.00 -0.63 -37.43
C LEU A 117 18.96 -0.85 -35.91
N LEU A 118 20.13 -0.98 -35.27
CA LEU A 118 20.24 -1.14 -33.82
C LEU A 118 19.76 0.10 -33.07
N ALA A 119 20.07 1.30 -33.57
CA ALA A 119 19.57 2.54 -32.97
C ALA A 119 18.04 2.62 -33.01
N ALA A 120 17.42 2.27 -34.14
CA ALA A 120 15.96 2.25 -34.28
C ALA A 120 15.31 1.16 -33.41
N LEU A 121 15.87 -0.06 -33.40
CA LEU A 121 15.41 -1.16 -32.55
C LEU A 121 15.48 -0.81 -31.06
N LEU A 122 16.62 -0.25 -30.63
CA LEU A 122 16.82 0.19 -29.26
C LEU A 122 15.81 1.28 -28.89
N PHE A 123 15.58 2.24 -29.78
CA PHE A 123 14.61 3.31 -29.53
C PHE A 123 13.20 2.77 -29.39
N VAL A 124 12.74 1.86 -30.27
CA VAL A 124 11.43 1.22 -30.17
C VAL A 124 11.27 0.45 -28.86
N ALA A 125 12.31 -0.30 -28.46
CA ALA A 125 12.31 -1.03 -27.21
C ALA A 125 12.18 -0.08 -26.00
N VAL A 126 13.01 0.98 -25.95
CA VAL A 126 13.01 1.96 -24.86
C VAL A 126 11.70 2.76 -24.84
N SER A 127 11.18 3.20 -25.99
CA SER A 127 9.92 3.95 -26.07
C SER A 127 8.72 3.09 -25.66
N GLY A 128 8.70 1.81 -26.07
CA GLY A 128 7.67 0.86 -25.67
C GLY A 128 7.65 0.64 -24.16
N VAL A 129 8.82 0.40 -23.57
CA VAL A 129 8.98 0.27 -22.12
C VAL A 129 8.51 1.55 -21.41
N THR A 130 9.01 2.72 -21.82
CA THR A 130 8.67 4.02 -21.22
C THR A 130 7.16 4.31 -21.30
N SER A 131 6.51 3.95 -22.40
CA SER A 131 5.06 4.10 -22.56
C SER A 131 4.26 3.24 -21.57
N VAL A 132 4.72 2.02 -21.27
CA VAL A 132 4.08 1.18 -20.24
C VAL A 132 4.28 1.78 -18.86
N PHE A 133 5.50 2.26 -18.54
CA PHE A 133 5.77 2.93 -17.26
C PHE A 133 4.90 4.18 -17.03
N SER A 134 4.40 4.85 -18.07
CA SER A 134 3.48 5.99 -17.91
C SER A 134 2.18 5.63 -17.17
N SER A 135 1.71 4.38 -17.33
CA SER A 135 0.52 3.87 -16.62
C SER A 135 0.75 3.68 -15.12
N LEU A 136 2.00 3.49 -14.67
CA LEU A 136 2.34 3.34 -13.25
C LEU A 136 2.25 4.67 -12.48
N VAL A 137 2.04 5.79 -13.18
CA VAL A 137 1.75 7.08 -12.54
C VAL A 137 0.38 7.06 -11.86
N VAL A 138 -0.54 6.21 -12.32
CA VAL A 138 -1.89 6.07 -11.78
C VAL A 138 -2.04 4.70 -11.12
N ASP A 139 -2.19 4.68 -9.80
CA ASP A 139 -2.45 3.49 -9.02
C ASP A 139 -3.94 3.35 -8.73
N SER A 140 -4.45 2.12 -8.83
CA SER A 140 -5.88 1.78 -8.70
C SER A 140 -6.13 0.53 -7.86
N ARG A 141 -5.08 -0.19 -7.43
CA ARG A 141 -5.20 -1.47 -6.74
C ARG A 141 -4.69 -1.35 -5.31
N ASN A 142 -5.56 -1.56 -4.34
CA ASN A 142 -5.24 -1.46 -2.90
C ASN A 142 -4.48 -0.17 -2.57
N ILE A 143 -5.06 0.95 -3.00
CA ILE A 143 -4.44 2.25 -2.81
C ILE A 143 -4.62 2.71 -1.36
N VAL A 144 -3.68 3.54 -0.91
CA VAL A 144 -3.78 4.24 0.36
C VAL A 144 -4.42 5.60 0.11
N VAL A 145 -5.50 5.90 0.81
CA VAL A 145 -6.21 7.17 0.71
C VAL A 145 -6.18 7.89 2.04
N LEU A 146 -6.34 9.21 1.99
CA LEU A 146 -6.54 10.04 3.18
C LEU A 146 -8.04 10.19 3.44
N VAL A 147 -8.44 10.04 4.69
CA VAL A 147 -9.83 10.26 5.13
C VAL A 147 -10.13 11.76 5.16
N ASP A 148 -11.33 12.14 4.73
CA ASP A 148 -11.88 13.48 4.81
C ASP A 148 -13.39 13.36 5.01
N SER A 149 -13.83 13.43 6.27
CA SER A 149 -15.23 13.33 6.66
C SER A 149 -15.71 14.62 7.35
N PRO A 150 -16.94 15.10 7.06
CA PRO A 150 -17.53 16.21 7.80
C PRO A 150 -17.85 15.86 9.27
N ASP A 151 -18.01 14.57 9.58
CA ASP A 151 -18.43 14.10 10.91
C ASP A 151 -17.26 13.76 11.84
N CYS A 152 -16.02 14.08 11.42
CA CYS A 152 -14.85 13.88 12.24
C CYS A 152 -15.00 14.57 13.60
N GLY A 153 -14.71 13.86 14.69
CA GLY A 153 -14.76 14.43 16.02
C GLY A 153 -14.73 13.42 17.13
N TRP A 154 -14.98 13.91 18.34
CA TRP A 154 -15.02 13.09 19.54
C TRP A 154 -16.42 12.52 19.77
N GLU A 155 -16.51 11.35 20.36
CA GLU A 155 -17.79 10.80 20.81
C GLU A 155 -18.26 11.48 22.11
N SER A 156 -19.59 11.62 22.24
CA SER A 156 -20.27 12.01 23.47
C SER A 156 -20.02 11.00 24.59
N THR A 157 -19.48 11.46 25.71
CA THR A 157 -19.20 10.60 26.87
C THR A 157 -20.45 10.06 27.53
N ARG A 158 -21.61 10.72 27.36
CA ARG A 158 -22.89 10.14 27.74
C ARG A 158 -23.11 8.80 27.03
N ARG A 159 -22.81 8.73 25.73
CA ARG A 159 -22.96 7.52 24.91
C ARG A 159 -21.89 6.49 25.21
N ILE A 160 -20.66 6.93 25.48
CA ILE A 160 -19.59 6.05 25.98
C ILE A 160 -20.02 5.35 27.28
N PHE A 161 -20.56 6.10 28.25
CA PHE A 161 -21.02 5.54 29.53
C PHE A 161 -22.35 4.80 29.47
N ALA A 162 -23.24 5.17 28.55
CA ALA A 162 -24.45 4.39 28.26
C ALA A 162 -24.15 3.07 27.55
N GLY A 163 -22.97 2.95 26.93
CA GLY A 163 -22.54 1.77 26.17
C GLY A 163 -22.91 1.81 24.69
N ASP A 164 -23.66 2.83 24.26
CA ASP A 164 -24.17 3.00 22.88
C ASP A 164 -23.02 3.03 21.85
N TYR A 165 -21.90 3.68 22.16
CA TYR A 165 -20.71 3.73 21.29
C TYR A 165 -19.79 2.51 21.45
N VAL A 166 -19.67 1.99 22.67
CA VAL A 166 -18.71 0.92 23.01
C VAL A 166 -19.13 -0.40 22.36
N TYR A 167 -20.43 -0.68 22.29
CA TYR A 167 -20.95 -1.93 21.76
C TYR A 167 -20.73 -2.10 20.24
N PRO A 168 -21.06 -1.12 19.37
CA PRO A 168 -20.75 -1.17 17.94
C PRO A 168 -19.26 -1.37 17.63
N ILE A 169 -18.36 -0.69 18.36
CA ILE A 169 -16.92 -0.87 18.17
C ILE A 169 -16.50 -2.30 18.52
N LYS A 170 -16.99 -2.86 19.62
CA LYS A 170 -16.73 -4.27 19.96
C LYS A 170 -17.28 -5.21 18.89
N ALA A 171 -18.48 -4.97 18.39
CA ALA A 171 -19.10 -5.76 17.33
C ALA A 171 -18.33 -5.73 16.01
N ALA A 172 -17.57 -4.66 15.73
CA ALA A 172 -16.67 -4.58 14.57
C ALA A 172 -15.27 -5.16 14.86
N SER A 173 -14.71 -4.89 16.03
CA SER A 173 -13.34 -5.26 16.39
C SER A 173 -13.17 -6.72 16.80
N ALA A 174 -14.16 -7.36 17.43
CA ALA A 174 -14.12 -8.77 17.80
C ALA A 174 -13.97 -9.71 16.58
N PRO A 175 -14.84 -9.64 15.55
CA PRO A 175 -14.68 -10.47 14.36
C PRO A 175 -13.40 -10.11 13.58
N TYR A 176 -13.01 -8.83 13.54
CA TYR A 176 -11.75 -8.42 12.90
C TYR A 176 -10.53 -9.04 13.59
N ALA A 177 -10.45 -8.96 14.92
CA ALA A 177 -9.39 -9.58 15.69
C ALA A 177 -9.37 -11.10 15.47
N GLY A 178 -10.52 -11.77 15.54
CA GLY A 178 -10.62 -13.21 15.32
C GLY A 178 -10.20 -13.67 13.92
N GLN A 179 -10.51 -12.88 12.88
CA GLN A 179 -10.24 -13.25 11.49
C GLN A 179 -8.90 -12.76 10.95
N CYS A 180 -8.34 -11.69 11.52
CA CYS A 180 -7.19 -10.99 10.94
C CYS A 180 -5.94 -11.00 11.84
N TYR A 181 -6.09 -10.99 13.17
CA TYR A 181 -4.94 -11.13 14.08
C TYR A 181 -4.53 -12.61 14.11
N ASN A 182 -3.26 -12.90 13.80
CA ASN A 182 -2.73 -14.27 13.65
C ASN A 182 -3.31 -15.10 12.48
N ALA A 183 -3.97 -14.46 11.51
CA ALA A 183 -4.42 -15.16 10.31
C ALA A 183 -3.19 -15.59 9.47
N THR A 184 -2.91 -16.89 9.46
CA THR A 184 -2.04 -17.50 8.46
C THR A 184 -2.79 -17.54 7.15
N THR A 185 -2.12 -17.18 6.05
CA THR A 185 -2.69 -17.26 4.70
C THR A 185 -3.09 -18.70 4.37
N ALA A 186 -4.32 -19.09 4.69
CA ALA A 186 -4.93 -20.30 4.14
C ALA A 186 -5.03 -20.07 2.63
N ASN A 187 -4.29 -20.85 1.84
CA ASN A 187 -4.22 -20.75 0.37
C ASN A 187 -3.66 -19.42 -0.19
N GLY A 188 -2.86 -18.67 0.58
CA GLY A 188 -2.15 -17.48 0.07
C GLY A 188 -2.97 -16.18 0.00
N THR A 189 -4.26 -16.19 0.37
CA THR A 189 -5.13 -15.00 0.30
C THR A 189 -5.85 -14.73 1.62
N LEU A 190 -5.65 -13.53 2.17
CA LEU A 190 -6.37 -13.04 3.35
C LEU A 190 -7.77 -12.53 2.97
N PRO A 191 -8.76 -12.56 3.89
CA PRO A 191 -10.04 -11.89 3.69
C PRO A 191 -9.84 -10.41 3.35
N ALA A 192 -10.67 -9.86 2.44
CA ALA A 192 -10.59 -8.46 2.03
C ALA A 192 -10.72 -7.49 3.23
N ALA A 193 -11.55 -7.85 4.22
CA ALA A 193 -11.72 -7.11 5.46
C ALA A 193 -10.39 -6.89 6.22
N CYS A 194 -9.43 -7.82 6.13
CA CYS A 194 -8.13 -7.69 6.78
C CYS A 194 -7.21 -6.65 6.12
N ASN A 195 -7.55 -6.19 4.92
CA ASN A 195 -6.76 -5.23 4.14
C ASN A 195 -7.29 -3.79 4.26
N VAL A 196 -8.19 -3.49 5.19
CA VAL A 196 -8.77 -2.16 5.36
C VAL A 196 -7.90 -1.24 6.23
N LEU A 197 -7.35 -1.78 7.32
CA LEU A 197 -6.44 -1.06 8.21
C LEU A 197 -5.05 -0.96 7.59
N MET A 198 -4.34 0.15 7.89
CA MET A 198 -2.97 0.34 7.41
C MET A 198 -2.01 -0.73 7.96
N GLN A 199 -2.17 -1.05 9.24
CA GLN A 199 -1.49 -2.13 9.93
C GLN A 199 -2.54 -3.18 10.32
N ARG A 200 -2.36 -4.42 9.85
CA ARG A 200 -3.34 -5.50 10.07
C ARG A 200 -3.49 -5.88 11.55
N GLU A 201 -2.37 -5.96 12.25
CA GLU A 201 -2.35 -6.34 13.67
C GLU A 201 -1.30 -5.54 14.42
N LEU A 202 -1.62 -5.19 15.65
CA LEU A 202 -0.68 -4.61 16.60
C LEU A 202 0.02 -5.75 17.37
N PRO A 203 1.35 -5.88 17.26
CA PRO A 203 2.07 -7.00 17.87
C PRO A 203 2.15 -6.85 19.39
N PHE A 204 2.24 -7.99 20.07
CA PHE A 204 2.61 -8.07 21.49
C PHE A 204 3.33 -9.38 21.78
N ASP A 205 4.22 -9.33 22.76
CA ASP A 205 4.91 -10.49 23.31
C ASP A 205 4.10 -11.06 24.48
N THR A 206 4.13 -12.40 24.60
CA THR A 206 3.51 -13.12 25.71
C THR A 206 4.58 -13.86 26.51
N ARG A 207 4.61 -13.68 27.84
CA ARG A 207 5.62 -14.32 28.73
C ARG A 207 4.99 -14.80 30.04
N LYS A 208 5.40 -15.97 30.52
CA LYS A 208 5.04 -16.44 31.87
C LYS A 208 5.85 -15.67 32.91
N VAL A 209 5.18 -15.14 33.92
CA VAL A 209 5.77 -14.31 34.98
C VAL A 209 5.21 -14.71 36.34
N PRO A 210 5.84 -14.31 37.46
CA PRO A 210 5.19 -14.43 38.77
C PRO A 210 3.84 -13.70 38.79
N CYS A 211 2.91 -14.15 39.63
CA CYS A 211 1.61 -13.49 39.76
C CYS A 211 1.80 -11.99 40.09
N PRO A 212 1.08 -11.08 39.41
CA PRO A 212 1.25 -9.63 39.60
C PRO A 212 0.68 -9.13 40.94
N LEU A 213 -0.08 -9.97 41.66
CA LEU A 213 -0.79 -9.62 42.89
C LEU A 213 -0.07 -10.18 44.12
N GLY A 214 -0.59 -9.94 45.33
CA GLY A 214 0.01 -10.46 46.55
C GLY A 214 0.16 -11.99 46.51
N LYS A 215 1.32 -12.50 46.95
CA LYS A 215 1.66 -13.95 46.90
C LYS A 215 0.59 -14.83 47.55
N ASP A 216 -0.01 -14.36 48.64
CA ASP A 216 -1.02 -15.11 49.39
C ASP A 216 -2.39 -15.12 48.71
N VAL A 217 -2.65 -14.13 47.85
CA VAL A 217 -3.92 -13.92 47.14
C VAL A 217 -3.98 -14.72 45.85
N CYS A 218 -2.83 -15.01 45.23
CA CYS A 218 -2.76 -15.79 44.00
C CYS A 218 -2.80 -17.29 44.26
N GLN A 219 -3.33 -18.02 43.28
CA GLN A 219 -3.12 -19.46 43.18
C GLN A 219 -1.65 -19.75 42.85
N ASP A 220 -1.18 -20.97 43.16
CA ASP A 220 0.16 -21.45 42.83
C ASP A 220 0.30 -21.81 41.33
N THR A 221 -0.02 -20.84 40.48
CA THR A 221 0.04 -20.90 39.03
C THR A 221 0.80 -19.66 38.54
N PRO A 222 1.75 -19.78 37.61
CA PRO A 222 2.43 -18.61 37.06
C PRO A 222 1.41 -17.68 36.36
N GLY A 223 1.59 -16.38 36.55
CA GLY A 223 0.87 -15.36 35.80
C GLY A 223 1.34 -15.29 34.35
N ILE A 224 0.62 -14.49 33.56
CA ILE A 224 0.93 -14.23 32.17
C ILE A 224 1.03 -12.73 31.93
N GLU A 225 2.03 -12.33 31.16
CA GLU A 225 2.30 -10.95 30.78
C GLU A 225 2.14 -10.79 29.28
N PHE A 226 1.39 -9.77 28.87
CA PHE A 226 1.26 -9.29 27.51
C PHE A 226 1.89 -7.91 27.42
N ASP A 227 2.85 -7.74 26.52
CA ASP A 227 3.57 -6.48 26.35
C ASP A 227 3.68 -6.12 24.86
N THR A 228 3.11 -4.99 24.47
CA THR A 228 3.19 -4.52 23.09
C THR A 228 4.58 -4.04 22.68
N GLY A 229 5.46 -3.77 23.67
CA GLY A 229 6.61 -2.91 23.45
C GLY A 229 6.18 -1.50 23.03
N LEU A 230 7.14 -0.68 22.60
CA LEU A 230 6.86 0.66 22.07
C LEU A 230 6.39 0.57 20.61
N ILE A 231 5.10 0.77 20.40
CA ILE A 231 4.45 0.88 19.09
C ILE A 231 4.52 2.33 18.61
N ASP A 232 4.98 2.55 17.38
CA ASP A 232 4.87 3.87 16.71
C ASP A 232 3.42 4.10 16.24
N VAL A 233 2.76 5.09 16.84
CA VAL A 233 1.33 5.34 16.64
C VAL A 233 1.05 5.75 15.19
N GLY A 234 1.97 6.46 14.53
CA GLY A 234 1.81 6.91 13.15
C GLY A 234 1.49 5.76 12.19
N PRO A 235 2.46 4.87 11.89
CA PRO A 235 2.23 3.74 11.00
C PRO A 235 1.24 2.70 11.56
N ALA A 236 1.23 2.47 12.88
CA ALA A 236 0.42 1.40 13.48
C ALA A 236 -1.09 1.69 13.47
N PHE A 237 -1.48 2.96 13.61
CA PHE A 237 -2.88 3.40 13.53
C PHE A 237 -3.21 4.06 12.20
N GLY A 238 -2.22 4.27 11.33
CA GLY A 238 -2.41 4.83 10.00
C GLY A 238 -2.46 6.36 9.96
N LEU A 239 -1.84 7.08 10.90
CA LEU A 239 -1.76 8.53 10.85
C LEU A 239 -0.62 9.00 9.92
N ASP A 240 -0.93 9.92 9.02
CA ASP A 240 0.00 10.58 8.11
C ASP A 240 0.66 11.78 8.80
N MET A 241 1.82 11.53 9.41
CA MET A 241 2.50 12.51 10.24
C MET A 241 4.01 12.50 10.04
N PRO A 242 4.67 13.67 10.15
CA PRO A 242 6.12 13.73 10.14
C PRO A 242 6.70 13.15 11.44
N SER A 243 7.95 12.68 11.38
CA SER A 243 8.64 12.11 12.55
C SER A 243 8.75 13.09 13.73
N SER A 244 8.75 14.41 13.48
CA SER A 244 8.75 15.43 14.54
C SER A 244 7.49 15.45 15.39
N ASP A 245 6.37 14.97 14.84
CA ASP A 245 5.09 14.85 15.54
C ASP A 245 4.91 13.43 16.13
N GLY A 246 5.95 12.59 16.05
CA GLY A 246 5.99 11.20 16.46
C GLY A 246 5.45 10.95 17.88
N VAL A 247 4.60 9.94 18.03
CA VAL A 247 4.09 9.44 19.32
C VAL A 247 4.25 7.93 19.34
N ARG A 248 4.74 7.39 20.46
CA ARG A 248 4.84 5.95 20.69
C ARG A 248 4.05 5.54 21.91
N TYR A 249 3.51 4.33 21.87
CA TYR A 249 2.59 3.79 22.86
C TYR A 249 3.01 2.38 23.26
N ARG A 250 2.97 2.08 24.56
CA ARG A 250 3.12 0.73 25.09
C ARG A 250 2.00 0.43 26.07
N LYS A 251 1.35 -0.72 25.88
CA LYS A 251 0.43 -1.32 26.85
C LYS A 251 1.07 -2.58 27.40
N LYS A 252 1.08 -2.69 28.73
CA LYS A 252 1.50 -3.88 29.45
C LYS A 252 0.32 -4.36 30.30
N THR A 253 -0.04 -5.62 30.13
CA THR A 253 -1.12 -6.27 30.88
C THR A 253 -0.56 -7.53 31.52
N THR A 254 -0.58 -7.61 32.85
CA THR A 254 -0.13 -8.81 33.57
C THR A 254 -1.30 -9.37 34.36
N CYS A 255 -1.62 -10.65 34.16
CA CYS A 255 -2.74 -11.33 34.78
C CYS A 255 -2.30 -12.56 35.58
N GLY A 256 -3.06 -12.89 36.63
CA GLY A 256 -2.89 -14.11 37.40
C GLY A 256 -4.22 -14.58 37.98
N ILE A 257 -4.29 -15.87 38.33
CA ILE A 257 -5.50 -16.49 38.89
C ILE A 257 -5.47 -16.34 40.42
N LEU A 258 -6.61 -15.96 41.01
CA LEU A 258 -6.74 -15.77 42.45
C LEU A 258 -7.05 -17.10 43.14
N ALA A 259 -6.56 -17.25 44.37
CA ALA A 259 -6.72 -18.46 45.15
C ALA A 259 -8.16 -18.63 45.63
N PHE A 260 -8.76 -19.78 45.30
CA PHE A 260 -10.03 -20.21 45.86
C PHE A 260 -9.84 -20.84 47.25
N LYS A 261 -9.62 -20.00 48.27
CA LYS A 261 -9.41 -20.45 49.66
C LYS A 261 -9.87 -19.42 50.68
N ARG A 262 -10.04 -19.84 51.94
CA ARG A 262 -10.20 -18.89 53.05
C ARG A 262 -8.90 -18.07 53.23
N PRO A 263 -8.98 -16.77 53.56
CA PRO A 263 -10.18 -16.01 53.90
C PRO A 263 -10.95 -15.42 52.71
N PHE A 264 -10.44 -15.54 51.48
CA PHE A 264 -10.97 -14.88 50.28
C PHE A 264 -12.31 -15.41 49.79
N VAL A 265 -12.58 -16.70 50.00
CA VAL A 265 -13.86 -17.33 49.68
C VAL A 265 -14.48 -17.89 50.95
N GLN A 266 -15.73 -17.51 51.23
CA GLN A 266 -16.48 -17.97 52.40
C GLN A 266 -17.88 -18.43 52.00
N GLY A 267 -18.25 -19.63 52.43
CA GLY A 267 -19.63 -20.10 52.34
C GLY A 267 -20.50 -19.40 53.38
N VAL A 268 -21.65 -18.90 52.94
CA VAL A 268 -22.68 -18.32 53.79
C VAL A 268 -23.80 -19.35 53.91
N PHE A 269 -24.03 -19.80 55.14
CA PHE A 269 -25.09 -20.71 55.52
C PHE A 269 -26.33 -19.90 55.92
N ASP A 270 -27.54 -20.48 55.83
CA ASP A 270 -28.76 -19.82 56.28
C ASP A 270 -28.57 -19.28 57.71
N SER A 271 -29.02 -18.05 57.93
CA SER A 271 -28.80 -17.29 59.15
C SER A 271 -29.21 -18.07 60.40
N LEU A 272 -28.28 -18.19 61.35
CA LEU A 272 -28.62 -18.23 62.78
C LEU A 272 -29.64 -17.10 63.03
N GLY A 273 -30.78 -17.40 63.68
CA GLY A 273 -31.80 -16.40 63.93
C GLY A 273 -31.26 -15.22 64.76
N GLU A 274 -31.98 -14.09 64.81
CA GLU A 274 -31.59 -12.85 65.51
C GLU A 274 -31.14 -13.03 66.98
N ASN A 275 -31.42 -14.19 67.59
CA ASN A 275 -31.05 -14.54 68.95
C ASN A 275 -29.80 -15.45 69.05
N GLY A 276 -29.04 -15.64 67.96
CA GLY A 276 -27.87 -16.52 67.92
C GLY A 276 -28.18 -18.01 68.08
N GLN A 277 -29.46 -18.41 67.99
CA GLN A 277 -29.86 -19.81 67.99
C GLN A 277 -30.11 -20.33 66.56
N PRO A 278 -29.67 -21.56 66.24
CA PRO A 278 -29.97 -22.18 64.96
C PRO A 278 -31.48 -22.39 64.82
N ALA A 279 -32.08 -21.77 63.80
CA ALA A 279 -33.45 -22.07 63.40
C ALA A 279 -33.45 -23.40 62.62
N GLY A 280 -33.68 -24.50 63.33
CA GLY A 280 -33.82 -25.83 62.74
C GLY A 280 -32.50 -26.49 62.30
N ASN A 281 -32.61 -27.59 61.54
CA ASN A 281 -31.48 -28.31 60.96
C ASN A 281 -30.71 -27.37 60.01
N VAL A 282 -29.64 -26.77 60.52
CA VAL A 282 -28.72 -25.94 59.72
C VAL A 282 -28.20 -26.81 58.59
N SER A 283 -28.49 -26.42 57.35
CA SER A 283 -27.93 -27.09 56.17
C SER A 283 -26.41 -27.05 56.26
N THR A 284 -25.75 -28.20 56.12
CA THR A 284 -24.28 -28.29 56.04
C THR A 284 -23.73 -27.81 54.71
N THR A 285 -24.60 -27.56 53.72
CA THR A 285 -24.22 -26.95 52.44
C THR A 285 -24.48 -25.43 52.50
N PRO A 286 -23.48 -24.60 52.14
CA PRO A 286 -23.69 -23.16 52.05
C PRO A 286 -24.74 -22.87 50.99
N ARG A 287 -25.57 -21.84 51.22
CA ARG A 287 -26.57 -21.39 50.26
C ARG A 287 -25.95 -20.44 49.23
N SER A 288 -24.94 -19.69 49.65
CA SER A 288 -24.23 -18.73 48.80
C SER A 288 -22.74 -18.74 49.09
N LEU A 289 -21.93 -18.34 48.10
CA LEU A 289 -20.51 -18.05 48.29
C LEU A 289 -20.27 -16.55 48.25
N LYS A 290 -19.40 -16.10 49.15
CA LYS A 290 -18.98 -14.71 49.27
C LYS A 290 -17.49 -14.59 48.97
N PHE A 291 -17.16 -13.81 47.94
CA PHE A 291 -15.80 -13.45 47.56
C PHE A 291 -15.38 -12.14 48.22
N GLN A 292 -14.21 -12.13 48.86
CA GLN A 292 -13.72 -11.08 49.75
C GLN A 292 -12.39 -10.49 49.27
N TYR A 293 -12.36 -9.99 48.03
CA TYR A 293 -11.22 -9.30 47.45
C TYR A 293 -11.27 -7.78 47.65
N GLY A 294 -12.33 -7.26 48.29
CA GLY A 294 -12.53 -5.84 48.52
C GLY A 294 -13.96 -5.49 48.93
N THR A 295 -14.28 -4.21 48.89
CA THR A 295 -15.60 -3.66 49.19
C THR A 295 -16.27 -3.22 47.89
N LYS A 296 -17.43 -3.81 47.56
CA LYS A 296 -18.21 -3.49 46.37
C LYS A 296 -18.80 -2.08 46.48
N PHE A 297 -18.45 -1.21 45.53
CA PHE A 297 -18.71 0.23 45.52
C PHE A 297 -18.21 1.01 46.75
N PRO A 298 -17.80 2.29 46.61
CA PRO A 298 -17.47 3.13 47.75
C PRO A 298 -18.67 3.27 48.72
N GLY A 299 -18.55 2.73 49.93
CA GLY A 299 -19.62 2.73 50.95
C GLY A 299 -20.46 1.46 51.04
N GLY A 300 -20.17 0.42 50.24
CA GLY A 300 -20.84 -0.88 50.36
C GLY A 300 -20.33 -1.73 51.54
N THR A 301 -20.86 -2.96 51.66
CA THR A 301 -20.51 -3.89 52.74
C THR A 301 -19.01 -4.24 52.70
N PRO A 302 -18.24 -3.96 53.76
CA PRO A 302 -16.83 -4.31 53.83
C PRO A 302 -16.59 -5.79 53.54
N ASN A 303 -15.44 -6.11 52.92
CA ASN A 303 -15.02 -7.48 52.60
C ASN A 303 -16.09 -8.28 51.84
N THR A 304 -16.74 -7.64 50.86
CA THR A 304 -17.73 -8.23 49.98
C THR A 304 -17.52 -7.70 48.58
N THR A 305 -16.83 -8.44 47.72
CA THR A 305 -16.65 -8.09 46.30
C THR A 305 -17.83 -8.60 45.47
N LEU A 306 -18.16 -9.87 45.64
CA LEU A 306 -19.25 -10.55 44.94
C LEU A 306 -19.85 -11.61 45.86
N GLY A 307 -21.18 -11.72 45.86
CA GLY A 307 -21.91 -12.85 46.41
C GLY A 307 -22.59 -13.59 45.28
N ILE A 308 -22.49 -14.92 45.27
CA ILE A 308 -23.18 -15.79 44.31
C ILE A 308 -24.14 -16.71 45.04
N ASP A 309 -25.33 -16.90 44.48
CA ASP A 309 -26.30 -17.87 44.97
C ASP A 309 -26.01 -19.23 44.32
N LEU A 310 -25.80 -20.26 45.15
CA LEU A 310 -25.39 -21.57 44.65
C LEU A 310 -26.54 -22.28 43.93
N ASN A 311 -27.79 -22.06 44.35
CA ASN A 311 -28.95 -22.60 43.64
C ASN A 311 -29.02 -22.07 42.20
N GLY A 312 -28.86 -20.76 42.00
CA GLY A 312 -28.77 -20.17 40.67
C GLY A 312 -27.64 -20.78 39.82
N ALA A 313 -26.44 -20.94 40.39
CA ALA A 313 -25.30 -21.55 39.70
C ALA A 313 -25.56 -23.01 39.28
N TYR A 314 -26.37 -23.76 40.05
CA TYR A 314 -26.77 -25.13 39.70
C TYR A 314 -27.75 -25.22 38.52
N TYR A 315 -28.56 -24.18 38.28
CA TYR A 315 -29.52 -24.18 37.17
C TYR A 315 -28.96 -23.58 35.88
N LEU A 316 -27.96 -22.70 35.99
CA LEU A 316 -27.29 -22.11 34.83
C LEU A 316 -26.35 -23.13 34.19
N LYS A 317 -26.49 -23.32 32.87
CA LYS A 317 -25.67 -24.24 32.09
C LYS A 317 -24.60 -23.53 31.24
N ASP A 318 -24.48 -22.22 31.36
CA ASP A 318 -23.49 -21.43 30.62
C ASP A 318 -22.52 -20.75 31.60
N TYR A 319 -21.34 -20.34 31.13
CA TYR A 319 -20.44 -19.51 31.94
C TYR A 319 -21.01 -18.12 32.20
N THR A 320 -20.68 -17.54 33.36
CA THR A 320 -20.99 -16.13 33.67
C THR A 320 -19.73 -15.31 33.87
N LEU A 321 -19.73 -14.08 33.34
CA LEU A 321 -18.61 -13.14 33.49
C LEU A 321 -19.05 -11.90 34.27
N HIS A 322 -18.23 -11.52 35.26
CA HIS A 322 -18.37 -10.22 35.93
C HIS A 322 -17.01 -9.55 36.06
N THR A 323 -16.92 -8.28 35.66
CA THR A 323 -15.69 -7.49 35.77
C THR A 323 -15.81 -6.44 36.86
N PHE A 324 -14.73 -6.27 37.61
CA PHE A 324 -14.56 -5.23 38.62
C PHE A 324 -13.25 -4.50 38.37
N TYR A 325 -13.21 -3.20 38.63
CA TYR A 325 -12.03 -2.40 38.36
C TYR A 325 -11.81 -1.35 39.45
N ASN A 326 -10.54 -1.07 39.71
CA ASN A 326 -10.09 -0.04 40.62
C ASN A 326 -8.92 0.70 39.99
N TYR A 327 -9.03 2.02 39.94
CA TYR A 327 -7.97 2.90 39.46
C TYR A 327 -7.12 3.36 40.64
N SER A 328 -5.80 3.33 40.49
CA SER A 328 -4.86 3.89 41.47
C SER A 328 -4.84 5.42 41.45
N ASN A 329 -5.17 6.02 40.30
CA ASN A 329 -5.30 7.45 40.09
C ASN A 329 -6.63 7.96 40.70
N PRO A 330 -6.57 8.76 41.79
CA PRO A 330 -7.77 9.26 42.46
C PRO A 330 -8.54 10.30 41.62
N ARG A 331 -7.95 10.78 40.50
CA ARG A 331 -8.55 11.73 39.58
C ARG A 331 -9.24 11.06 38.38
N ALA A 332 -9.36 9.73 38.37
CA ALA A 332 -10.06 9.00 37.32
C ALA A 332 -11.53 9.47 37.19
N PRO A 333 -12.08 9.57 35.97
CA PRO A 333 -13.36 10.22 35.70
C PRO A 333 -14.59 9.42 36.15
N VAL A 334 -14.43 8.13 36.50
CA VAL A 334 -15.50 7.25 36.97
C VAL A 334 -15.12 6.63 38.30
N ALA A 335 -16.10 6.49 39.18
CA ALA A 335 -15.93 5.80 40.45
C ALA A 335 -15.47 4.36 40.22
N ALA A 336 -14.44 3.93 40.95
CA ALA A 336 -14.05 2.53 40.99
C ALA A 336 -15.26 1.64 41.33
N SER A 337 -15.40 0.50 40.64
CA SER A 337 -16.53 -0.41 40.94
C SER A 337 -16.34 -1.14 42.27
N PHE A 338 -15.11 -1.16 42.80
CA PHE A 338 -14.81 -1.69 44.12
C PHE A 338 -13.56 -1.04 44.74
N SER A 339 -13.39 -1.21 46.05
CA SER A 339 -12.18 -0.84 46.79
C SER A 339 -11.42 -2.10 47.20
N PRO A 340 -10.21 -2.36 46.67
CA PRO A 340 -9.47 -3.60 46.92
C PRO A 340 -8.97 -3.71 48.38
N ILE A 341 -8.80 -4.95 48.85
CA ILE A 341 -8.06 -5.23 50.09
C ILE A 341 -6.60 -4.74 49.97
N PRO A 342 -5.91 -4.47 51.09
CA PRO A 342 -4.53 -3.98 51.07
C PRO A 342 -3.58 -4.78 50.17
N ASP A 343 -3.68 -6.12 50.18
CA ASP A 343 -2.80 -7.01 49.39
C ASP A 343 -3.01 -6.93 47.87
N LEU A 344 -4.14 -6.35 47.43
CA LEU A 344 -4.46 -6.12 46.03
C LEU A 344 -4.20 -4.66 45.59
N LYS A 345 -3.97 -3.74 46.52
CA LYS A 345 -3.71 -2.33 46.19
C LYS A 345 -2.36 -2.17 45.49
N ARG A 346 -2.36 -1.34 44.44
CA ARG A 346 -1.18 -0.93 43.68
C ARG A 346 -1.28 0.55 43.38
N GLU A 347 -0.12 1.20 43.19
CA GLU A 347 -0.05 2.66 43.01
C GLU A 347 0.14 3.09 41.55
N ASN A 348 0.57 2.17 40.67
CA ASN A 348 0.99 2.50 39.29
C ASN A 348 0.31 1.64 38.22
N SER A 349 -0.92 1.19 38.46
CA SER A 349 -1.65 0.31 37.55
C SER A 349 -3.14 0.34 37.80
N THR A 350 -3.94 0.13 36.74
CA THR A 350 -5.35 -0.19 36.89
C THR A 350 -5.51 -1.66 37.27
N LEU A 351 -6.15 -1.93 38.41
CA LEU A 351 -6.50 -3.29 38.83
C LEU A 351 -7.85 -3.69 38.23
N VAL A 352 -7.89 -4.81 37.54
CA VAL A 352 -9.11 -5.42 37.01
C VAL A 352 -9.26 -6.82 37.57
N LEU A 353 -10.40 -7.12 38.18
CA LEU A 353 -10.79 -8.47 38.59
C LEU A 353 -11.87 -8.99 37.65
N ILE A 354 -11.68 -10.20 37.12
CA ILE A 354 -12.62 -10.86 36.21
C ILE A 354 -13.05 -12.16 36.89
N TYR A 355 -14.31 -12.22 37.26
CA TYR A 355 -14.96 -13.43 37.76
C TYR A 355 -15.45 -14.27 36.59
N VAL A 356 -15.12 -15.55 36.61
CA VAL A 356 -15.67 -16.58 35.73
C VAL A 356 -16.47 -17.55 36.59
N GLY A 357 -17.79 -17.51 36.45
CA GLY A 357 -18.68 -18.51 37.03
C GLY A 357 -18.73 -19.74 36.15
N SER A 358 -18.32 -20.88 36.70
CA SER A 358 -18.34 -22.16 36.01
C SER A 358 -19.74 -22.76 35.92
N ASN A 359 -20.63 -22.37 36.84
CA ASN A 359 -22.02 -22.83 36.93
C ASN A 359 -22.12 -24.37 36.74
N SER A 360 -23.15 -24.87 36.06
CA SER A 360 -23.31 -26.32 35.79
C SER A 360 -22.85 -26.74 34.41
N VAL A 361 -21.75 -26.14 33.91
CA VAL A 361 -21.08 -26.59 32.69
C VAL A 361 -20.39 -27.93 32.98
N ALA A 362 -20.64 -28.93 32.14
CA ALA A 362 -20.07 -30.26 32.27
C ALA A 362 -19.22 -30.63 31.04
N TYR A 363 -18.22 -31.48 31.26
CA TYR A 363 -17.24 -31.90 30.26
C TYR A 363 -17.23 -33.43 30.09
N ASN A 364 -16.93 -33.91 28.89
CA ASN A 364 -16.75 -35.34 28.64
C ASN A 364 -15.40 -35.87 29.15
N ASN A 365 -14.38 -35.00 29.19
CA ASN A 365 -13.04 -35.30 29.66
C ASN A 365 -12.65 -34.34 30.81
N PRO A 366 -11.73 -34.74 31.70
CA PRO A 366 -11.27 -33.86 32.77
C PRO A 366 -10.52 -32.63 32.21
N VAL A 367 -10.69 -31.48 32.85
CA VAL A 367 -10.05 -30.22 32.49
C VAL A 367 -9.04 -29.81 33.56
N ASN A 368 -7.77 -29.69 33.19
CA ASN A 368 -6.68 -29.29 34.10
C ASN A 368 -6.34 -27.80 34.01
N ASP A 369 -7.03 -27.04 33.17
CA ASP A 369 -6.87 -25.59 33.11
C ASP A 369 -7.06 -24.98 34.51
N PRO A 370 -6.16 -24.10 34.98
CA PRO A 370 -6.21 -23.61 36.35
C PRO A 370 -7.41 -22.71 36.67
N LEU A 371 -8.09 -22.14 35.68
CA LEU A 371 -9.28 -21.30 35.83
C LEU A 371 -10.57 -22.12 35.66
N PHE A 372 -10.60 -23.03 34.68
CA PHE A 372 -11.77 -23.88 34.34
C PHE A 372 -11.74 -25.26 34.99
N ASN A 373 -10.87 -25.46 35.98
CA ASN A 373 -10.50 -26.76 36.53
C ASN A 373 -11.74 -27.64 36.83
N ALA A 374 -11.86 -28.75 36.12
CA ALA A 374 -13.03 -29.63 36.18
C ALA A 374 -12.57 -31.10 36.17
N THR A 375 -12.27 -31.62 37.36
CA THR A 375 -11.79 -32.99 37.55
C THR A 375 -12.73 -33.81 38.43
N GLN A 376 -13.82 -33.22 38.94
CA GLN A 376 -14.82 -33.92 39.73
C GLN A 376 -15.75 -34.74 38.83
N PRO A 377 -15.76 -36.08 38.95
CA PRO A 377 -16.67 -36.91 38.19
C PRO A 377 -18.10 -36.82 38.76
N LEU A 378 -19.07 -36.70 37.87
CA LEU A 378 -20.50 -36.76 38.12
C LEU A 378 -21.08 -37.87 37.25
N ASP A 379 -21.57 -38.93 37.88
CA ASP A 379 -22.20 -40.04 37.17
C ASP A 379 -23.56 -39.61 36.64
N ALA A 380 -23.73 -39.71 35.33
CA ALA A 380 -24.95 -39.31 34.65
C ALA A 380 -25.43 -40.43 33.73
N THR A 381 -26.75 -40.61 33.68
CA THR A 381 -27.42 -41.57 32.81
C THR A 381 -27.84 -40.89 31.51
N PHE A 382 -27.47 -41.49 30.39
CA PHE A 382 -27.73 -40.98 29.05
C PHE A 382 -28.51 -41.98 28.23
N VAL A 383 -29.40 -41.50 27.36
CA VAL A 383 -30.01 -42.35 26.33
C VAL A 383 -29.07 -42.38 25.13
N ASN A 384 -28.59 -43.56 24.74
CA ASN A 384 -27.76 -43.73 23.54
C ASN A 384 -28.60 -43.65 22.26
N ALA A 385 -27.96 -43.66 21.09
CA ALA A 385 -28.65 -43.62 19.79
C ALA A 385 -29.59 -44.83 19.54
N GLY A 386 -29.44 -45.91 20.30
CA GLY A 386 -30.30 -47.09 20.30
C GLY A 386 -31.46 -47.04 21.29
N GLY A 387 -31.61 -45.96 22.07
CA GLY A 387 -32.68 -45.81 23.07
C GLY A 387 -32.38 -46.46 24.43
N GLU A 388 -31.18 -46.97 24.66
CA GLU A 388 -30.77 -47.60 25.93
C GLU A 388 -30.17 -46.57 26.89
N LEU A 389 -30.42 -46.76 28.19
CA LEU A 389 -29.78 -45.98 29.25
C LEU A 389 -28.35 -46.47 29.46
N VAL A 390 -27.39 -45.58 29.27
CA VAL A 390 -25.95 -45.80 29.46
C VAL A 390 -25.46 -44.86 30.57
N GLU A 391 -24.83 -45.42 31.58
CA GLU A 391 -24.11 -44.66 32.60
C GLU A 391 -22.77 -44.18 32.04
N LYS A 392 -22.53 -42.88 32.09
CA LYS A 392 -21.24 -42.28 31.72
C LYS A 392 -20.91 -41.19 32.73
N SER A 393 -19.69 -41.18 33.25
CA SER A 393 -19.24 -40.07 34.09
C SER A 393 -18.95 -38.85 33.20
N VAL A 394 -19.49 -37.70 33.60
CA VAL A 394 -19.09 -36.39 33.09
C VAL A 394 -18.28 -35.67 34.16
N TYR A 395 -17.50 -34.66 33.79
CA TYR A 395 -16.70 -33.90 34.73
C TYR A 395 -17.33 -32.52 34.93
N ILE A 396 -17.40 -32.07 36.17
CA ILE A 396 -17.88 -30.74 36.52
C ILE A 396 -16.77 -29.93 37.17
N SER A 397 -16.93 -28.60 37.17
CA SER A 397 -15.96 -27.69 37.76
C SER A 397 -15.72 -27.99 39.24
N ASN A 398 -14.46 -27.88 39.67
CA ASN A 398 -14.05 -28.09 41.06
C ASN A 398 -14.48 -26.94 41.98
N HIS A 399 -14.77 -25.79 41.38
CA HIS A 399 -15.19 -24.55 42.04
C HIS A 399 -16.37 -23.96 41.28
N GLU A 400 -17.30 -23.33 41.98
CA GLU A 400 -18.52 -22.74 41.37
C GLU A 400 -18.22 -21.47 40.57
N GLY A 401 -17.05 -20.87 40.82
CA GLY A 401 -16.46 -19.84 39.99
C GLY A 401 -15.17 -19.32 40.60
N GLN A 402 -14.37 -18.67 39.78
CA GLN A 402 -13.04 -18.24 40.14
C GLN A 402 -12.73 -16.85 39.60
N PHE A 403 -11.89 -16.11 40.32
CA PHE A 403 -11.41 -14.81 39.89
C PHE A 403 -10.03 -14.93 39.26
N MET A 404 -9.81 -14.18 38.20
CA MET A 404 -8.48 -13.74 37.79
C MET A 404 -8.34 -12.24 38.05
N GLY A 405 -7.12 -11.78 38.28
CA GLY A 405 -6.81 -10.37 38.44
C GLY A 405 -5.71 -9.94 37.49
N CYS A 406 -5.94 -8.81 36.82
CA CYS A 406 -5.06 -8.21 35.82
C CYS A 406 -4.64 -6.80 36.25
N GLN A 407 -3.39 -6.43 35.95
CA GLN A 407 -2.85 -5.09 36.08
C GLN A 407 -2.58 -4.53 34.70
N ASP A 408 -3.24 -3.42 34.38
CA ASP A 408 -3.00 -2.67 33.16
C ASP A 408 -2.09 -1.48 33.45
N GLN A 409 -1.01 -1.38 32.67
CA GLN A 409 -0.06 -0.28 32.70
C GLN A 409 0.24 0.24 31.29
N TYR A 410 0.62 1.50 31.23
CA TYR A 410 0.75 2.27 30.00
C TYR A 410 2.01 3.11 30.05
N GLN A 411 2.67 3.23 28.91
CA GLN A 411 3.80 4.12 28.72
C GLN A 411 3.61 4.87 27.41
N PHE A 412 3.82 6.18 27.48
CA PHE A 412 3.64 7.09 26.36
C PHE A 412 4.97 7.78 26.08
N CYS A 413 5.36 7.83 24.81
CA CYS A 413 6.53 8.59 24.38
C CYS A 413 6.19 9.53 23.24
N PHE A 414 6.96 10.60 23.08
CA PHE A 414 6.82 11.51 21.96
C PHE A 414 8.17 12.09 21.53
N ALA A 415 8.27 12.39 20.24
CA ALA A 415 9.47 12.93 19.63
C ALA A 415 9.74 14.37 20.08
N GLN A 416 11.00 14.70 20.35
CA GLN A 416 11.43 16.05 20.69
C GLN A 416 12.42 16.57 19.64
N PRO A 417 12.18 17.73 19.02
CA PRO A 417 13.11 18.28 18.03
C PRO A 417 14.52 18.48 18.60
N GLY A 418 15.50 17.78 18.02
CA GLY A 418 16.91 17.91 18.41
C GLY A 418 17.27 17.34 19.79
N LYS A 419 16.41 16.52 20.39
CA LYS A 419 16.63 15.83 21.68
C LYS A 419 16.23 14.36 21.57
N GLU A 420 16.58 13.58 22.58
CA GLU A 420 16.03 12.24 22.73
C GLU A 420 14.52 12.30 23.01
N ASP A 421 13.80 11.29 22.54
CA ASP A 421 12.37 11.17 22.79
C ASP A 421 12.08 11.13 24.30
N TYR A 422 11.06 11.86 24.72
CA TYR A 422 10.59 11.80 26.09
C TYR A 422 9.64 10.62 26.24
N CYS A 423 9.82 9.81 27.28
CA CYS A 423 8.94 8.71 27.65
C CYS A 423 8.49 8.86 29.11
N THR A 424 7.23 8.58 29.38
CA THR A 424 6.75 8.41 30.76
C THR A 424 7.27 7.09 31.33
N ASP A 425 7.27 6.97 32.65
CA ASP A 425 7.36 5.66 33.29
C ASP A 425 6.14 4.80 32.94
N LEU A 426 6.29 3.48 33.13
CA LEU A 426 5.19 2.56 33.00
C LEU A 426 4.25 2.72 34.20
N ASN A 427 3.08 3.32 33.97
CA ASN A 427 2.15 3.73 35.02
C ASN A 427 0.69 3.54 34.58
N GLU A 428 -0.26 3.94 35.41
CA GLU A 428 -1.67 4.02 35.03
C GLU A 428 -1.95 5.15 34.02
N LEU A 429 -3.13 5.14 33.40
CA LEU A 429 -3.59 6.20 32.51
C LEU A 429 -3.60 7.59 33.19
N PRO A 430 -3.07 8.64 32.52
CA PRO A 430 -2.95 10.00 33.08
C PRO A 430 -4.26 10.79 32.97
N LEU A 431 -5.35 10.23 33.47
CA LEU A 431 -6.67 10.85 33.45
C LEU A 431 -6.76 11.96 34.50
N SER A 432 -7.43 13.07 34.19
CA SER A 432 -7.61 14.19 35.12
C SER A 432 -9.07 14.62 35.30
N VAL A 433 -9.41 14.81 36.58
CA VAL A 433 -10.58 15.45 37.22
C VAL A 433 -11.97 14.85 36.98
N TYR A 434 -12.57 14.47 38.11
CA TYR A 434 -14.00 14.32 38.39
C TYR A 434 -14.62 15.66 38.77
N LEU A 435 -15.58 16.17 38.00
CA LEU A 435 -16.64 17.07 38.48
C LEU A 435 -17.86 16.80 37.60
N GLY A 436 -18.97 16.37 38.21
CA GLY A 436 -20.17 15.88 37.53
C GLY A 436 -20.96 16.87 36.67
N ASN A 437 -20.33 17.88 36.05
CA ASN A 437 -20.89 18.81 35.07
C ASN A 437 -19.80 19.69 34.39
N LEU A 438 -18.87 19.16 33.57
CA LEU A 438 -18.02 19.99 32.65
C LEU A 438 -17.58 19.20 31.39
N PRO A 439 -17.20 19.90 30.28
CA PRO A 439 -17.37 19.46 28.91
C PRO A 439 -16.19 18.63 28.42
N LEU A 440 -16.48 17.91 27.35
CA LEU A 440 -15.62 16.93 26.73
C LEU A 440 -14.64 17.54 25.73
N PRO A 441 -13.57 16.80 25.36
CA PRO A 441 -13.22 15.41 25.75
C PRO A 441 -12.66 15.23 27.17
N ALA A 442 -12.39 13.99 27.61
CA ALA A 442 -11.72 13.71 28.89
C ALA A 442 -10.46 14.59 29.04
N ASN A 443 -10.35 15.32 30.15
CA ASN A 443 -9.17 16.11 30.43
C ASN A 443 -8.05 15.17 30.86
N ILE A 444 -6.90 15.31 30.22
CA ILE A 444 -5.68 14.58 30.58
C ILE A 444 -4.81 15.49 31.40
N ASP A 445 -4.10 14.91 32.37
CA ASP A 445 -3.07 15.63 33.08
C ASP A 445 -1.87 15.84 32.17
N PHE A 446 -1.93 16.91 31.38
CA PHE A 446 -0.90 17.29 30.43
C PHE A 446 0.41 17.72 31.10
N SER A 447 0.46 17.84 32.44
CA SER A 447 1.71 18.04 33.18
C SER A 447 2.65 16.83 33.06
N MET A 448 2.13 15.63 32.81
CA MET A 448 2.92 14.42 32.56
C MET A 448 3.68 14.46 31.21
N PHE A 449 3.31 15.39 30.32
CA PHE A 449 3.88 15.53 28.98
C PHE A 449 4.58 16.91 28.81
N PRO A 450 5.67 17.18 29.56
CA PRO A 450 6.41 18.42 29.45
C PRO A 450 7.06 18.51 28.05
N GLY A 451 6.74 19.56 27.31
CA GLY A 451 7.31 19.79 25.98
C GLY A 451 6.62 19.09 24.80
N ALA A 452 5.53 18.32 25.02
CA ALA A 452 4.72 17.82 23.93
C ALA A 452 4.07 18.98 23.15
N ASN A 453 4.12 18.91 21.81
CA ASN A 453 3.50 19.90 20.95
C ASN A 453 1.97 19.72 20.87
N GLY A 454 1.26 20.65 20.23
CA GLY A 454 -0.21 20.62 20.18
C GLY A 454 -0.79 19.35 19.55
N ILE A 455 -0.21 18.86 18.44
CA ILE A 455 -0.70 17.65 17.77
C ILE A 455 -0.38 16.37 18.56
N GLN A 456 0.81 16.30 19.17
CA GLN A 456 1.19 15.20 20.06
C GLN A 456 0.23 15.13 21.25
N ARG A 457 -0.14 16.26 21.86
CA ARG A 457 -1.13 16.31 22.95
C ARG A 457 -2.49 15.78 22.50
N THR A 458 -2.95 16.12 21.30
CA THR A 458 -4.21 15.59 20.77
C THR A 458 -4.16 14.09 20.52
N ILE A 459 -3.08 13.57 19.94
CA ILE A 459 -2.89 12.12 19.70
C ILE A 459 -2.83 11.36 21.02
N LEU A 460 -2.05 11.86 21.99
CA LEU A 460 -1.98 11.30 23.34
C LEU A 460 -3.35 11.31 24.01
N ARG A 461 -4.17 12.35 23.74
CA ARG A 461 -5.53 12.44 24.24
C ARG A 461 -6.47 11.39 23.68
N LEU A 462 -6.43 11.20 22.38
CA LEU A 462 -7.20 10.14 21.72
C LEU A 462 -6.78 8.77 22.26
N LEU A 463 -5.48 8.51 22.28
CA LEU A 463 -4.92 7.24 22.73
C LEU A 463 -5.29 6.89 24.18
N ALA A 464 -5.13 7.83 25.12
CA ALA A 464 -5.45 7.60 26.52
C ALA A 464 -6.97 7.45 26.75
N THR A 465 -7.78 8.23 26.04
CA THR A 465 -9.26 8.11 26.11
C THR A 465 -9.73 6.77 25.54
N SER A 466 -9.23 6.37 24.37
CA SER A 466 -9.54 5.06 23.78
C SER A 466 -9.04 3.91 24.66
N SER A 467 -7.86 4.02 25.26
CA SER A 467 -7.30 3.02 26.18
C SER A 467 -8.07 2.92 27.50
N TYR A 468 -8.74 4.00 27.91
CA TYR A 468 -9.66 3.99 29.03
C TYR A 468 -10.96 3.28 28.69
N VAL A 469 -11.49 3.47 27.47
CA VAL A 469 -12.74 2.82 27.04
C VAL A 469 -12.54 1.34 26.72
N PHE A 470 -11.41 0.98 26.10
CA PHE A 470 -11.11 -0.37 25.63
C PHE A 470 -9.93 -0.95 26.44
N ASN A 471 -10.26 -1.72 27.48
CA ASN A 471 -9.28 -2.38 28.34
C ASN A 471 -9.85 -3.70 28.90
N MET A 472 -9.09 -4.34 29.80
CA MET A 472 -9.45 -5.64 30.39
C MET A 472 -10.74 -5.60 31.23
N ALA A 473 -11.19 -4.45 31.70
CA ALA A 473 -12.44 -4.33 32.46
C ALA A 473 -13.66 -4.29 31.55
N THR A 474 -13.53 -3.81 30.32
CA THR A 474 -14.66 -3.57 29.42
C THR A 474 -14.77 -4.61 28.33
N VAL A 475 -13.66 -5.19 27.83
CA VAL A 475 -13.68 -6.11 26.68
C VAL A 475 -14.22 -7.52 26.96
N PRO A 476 -13.99 -8.16 28.13
CA PRO A 476 -14.51 -9.49 28.41
C PRO A 476 -16.05 -9.54 28.42
N THR A 477 -16.65 -9.94 27.29
CA THR A 477 -18.11 -10.10 27.13
C THR A 477 -18.54 -11.55 26.98
N ASP A 478 -17.62 -12.41 26.60
CA ASP A 478 -17.84 -13.83 26.31
C ASP A 478 -16.52 -14.62 26.48
N LEU A 479 -16.59 -15.94 26.41
CA LEU A 479 -15.44 -16.85 26.49
C LEU A 479 -15.36 -17.70 25.22
N LEU A 480 -14.16 -18.01 24.77
CA LEU A 480 -13.92 -19.05 23.76
C LEU A 480 -14.44 -20.41 24.24
N ALA A 481 -14.34 -20.67 25.54
CA ALA A 481 -14.89 -21.86 26.18
C ALA A 481 -16.43 -21.92 26.10
N GLY A 482 -17.13 -20.80 25.88
CA GLY A 482 -18.60 -20.75 25.88
C GLY A 482 -19.26 -21.03 24.54
N SER A 483 -18.55 -21.62 23.56
CA SER A 483 -18.99 -21.67 22.16
C SER A 483 -18.60 -22.97 21.42
N LEU A 484 -18.97 -24.14 21.95
CA LEU A 484 -18.83 -25.40 21.21
C LEU A 484 -20.14 -26.22 21.28
N GLU A 485 -21.03 -25.96 20.31
CA GLU A 485 -22.22 -26.73 19.85
C GLU A 485 -23.27 -27.23 20.86
N ASN A 486 -22.98 -27.38 22.16
CA ASN A 486 -23.91 -27.91 23.14
C ASN A 486 -23.69 -27.19 24.49
N PRO A 487 -24.52 -26.21 24.86
CA PRO A 487 -24.28 -25.36 26.04
C PRO A 487 -24.14 -26.17 27.32
N SER A 488 -24.67 -27.40 27.36
CA SER A 488 -24.59 -28.28 28.54
C SER A 488 -23.38 -29.23 28.57
N ARG A 489 -22.61 -29.38 27.48
CA ARG A 489 -21.64 -30.48 27.35
C ARG A 489 -20.48 -30.20 26.41
N GLU A 490 -19.33 -29.91 27.00
CA GLU A 490 -18.07 -29.68 26.30
C GLU A 490 -17.26 -30.98 26.16
N GLU A 491 -16.46 -31.16 25.10
CA GLU A 491 -15.60 -32.35 24.97
C GLU A 491 -14.47 -32.32 26.01
N GLY A 492 -13.92 -31.15 26.28
CA GLY A 492 -12.83 -30.85 27.20
C GLY A 492 -12.16 -29.55 26.77
N LEU A 493 -11.43 -28.89 27.67
CA LEU A 493 -10.70 -27.66 27.39
C LEU A 493 -9.18 -27.91 27.45
N PRO A 494 -8.37 -27.24 26.61
CA PRO A 494 -6.92 -27.26 26.72
C PRO A 494 -6.43 -26.76 28.09
N ASP A 495 -5.27 -27.25 28.56
CA ASP A 495 -4.66 -26.83 29.83
C ASP A 495 -4.26 -25.34 29.86
N ASP A 496 -4.18 -24.69 28.69
CA ASP A 496 -3.86 -23.27 28.52
C ASP A 496 -5.05 -22.42 28.09
N GLN A 497 -6.29 -22.91 28.26
CA GLN A 497 -7.50 -22.23 27.84
C GLN A 497 -7.59 -20.80 28.41
N TRP A 498 -7.31 -20.58 29.69
CA TRP A 498 -7.34 -19.25 30.29
C TRP A 498 -6.37 -18.25 29.61
N ILE A 499 -5.22 -18.73 29.13
CA ILE A 499 -4.26 -17.92 28.37
C ILE A 499 -4.83 -17.58 26.99
N ARG A 500 -5.53 -18.52 26.35
CA ARG A 500 -6.21 -18.30 25.07
C ARG A 500 -7.31 -17.26 25.18
N GLU A 501 -8.09 -17.29 26.27
CA GLU A 501 -9.10 -16.26 26.57
C GLU A 501 -8.46 -14.88 26.68
N LEU A 502 -7.45 -14.74 27.53
CA LEU A 502 -6.72 -13.49 27.72
C LEU A 502 -6.08 -13.00 26.42
N THR A 503 -5.49 -13.91 25.64
CA THR A 503 -4.87 -13.58 24.35
C THR A 503 -5.91 -13.05 23.37
N ARG A 504 -7.11 -13.65 23.33
CA ARG A 504 -8.21 -13.17 22.48
C ARG A 504 -8.67 -11.79 22.91
N TRP A 505 -8.93 -11.58 24.20
CA TRP A 505 -9.34 -10.28 24.72
C TRP A 505 -8.28 -9.21 24.46
N GLN A 506 -7.00 -9.53 24.60
CA GLN A 506 -5.91 -8.60 24.30
C GLN A 506 -5.88 -8.20 22.81
N ARG A 507 -6.06 -9.16 21.89
CA ARG A 507 -6.17 -8.87 20.45
C ARG A 507 -7.38 -7.98 20.14
N GLN A 508 -8.51 -8.26 20.78
CA GLN A 508 -9.72 -7.47 20.62
C GLN A 508 -9.53 -6.04 21.15
N ILE A 509 -8.89 -5.86 22.32
CA ILE A 509 -8.54 -4.53 22.86
C ILE A 509 -7.74 -3.72 21.83
N LEU A 510 -6.67 -4.31 21.28
CA LEU A 510 -5.81 -3.64 20.30
C LEU A 510 -6.56 -3.32 19.00
N ALA A 511 -7.41 -4.23 18.52
CA ALA A 511 -8.27 -3.97 17.38
C ALA A 511 -9.28 -2.84 17.66
N SER A 512 -9.90 -2.81 18.85
CA SER A 512 -10.80 -1.72 19.25
C SER A 512 -10.08 -0.37 19.28
N LEU A 513 -8.81 -0.31 19.70
CA LEU A 513 -8.01 0.91 19.63
C LEU A 513 -7.80 1.37 18.18
N GLN A 514 -7.50 0.45 17.25
CA GLN A 514 -7.36 0.81 15.83
C GLN A 514 -8.67 1.34 15.24
N VAL A 515 -9.80 0.71 15.59
CA VAL A 515 -11.14 1.15 15.15
C VAL A 515 -11.47 2.53 15.73
N ALA A 516 -11.16 2.78 17.01
CA ALA A 516 -11.43 4.07 17.64
C ALA A 516 -10.68 5.25 16.97
N PHE A 517 -9.46 5.02 16.45
CA PHE A 517 -8.73 6.04 15.71
C PHE A 517 -9.38 6.36 14.36
N ILE A 518 -9.87 5.34 13.67
CA ILE A 518 -10.59 5.51 12.40
C ILE A 518 -11.92 6.23 12.64
N ASP A 519 -12.66 5.82 13.66
CA ASP A 519 -13.95 6.41 13.99
C ASP A 519 -13.81 7.87 14.43
N TYR A 520 -12.69 8.26 15.04
CA TYR A 520 -12.41 9.69 15.26
C TYR A 520 -12.36 10.47 13.94
N ALA A 521 -11.69 9.94 12.92
CA ALA A 521 -11.49 10.63 11.64
C ALA A 521 -12.70 10.55 10.69
N ILE A 522 -13.42 9.43 10.66
CA ILE A 522 -14.65 9.25 9.89
C ILE A 522 -15.83 9.93 10.60
N GLY A 523 -15.88 9.83 11.91
CA GLY A 523 -16.99 10.28 12.73
C GLY A 523 -17.64 9.14 13.51
N PRO A 524 -17.90 9.30 14.81
CA PRO A 524 -18.54 8.25 15.62
C PRO A 524 -19.91 7.81 15.11
N GLU A 525 -20.65 8.73 14.47
CA GLU A 525 -22.00 8.50 13.94
C GLU A 525 -22.04 7.48 12.80
N HIS A 526 -20.92 7.26 12.11
CA HIS A 526 -20.81 6.23 11.07
C HIS A 526 -21.07 4.83 11.64
N ARG A 527 -20.72 4.62 12.92
CA ARG A 527 -21.01 3.36 13.61
C ARG A 527 -22.19 3.43 14.57
N ASP A 528 -22.41 4.57 15.18
CA ASP A 528 -23.47 4.74 16.16
C ASP A 528 -24.57 5.68 15.63
N THR A 529 -25.50 5.10 14.86
CA THR A 529 -26.53 5.84 14.09
C THR A 529 -27.61 6.50 14.94
N ALA A 530 -27.60 6.32 16.26
CA ALA A 530 -28.58 6.93 17.16
C ALA A 530 -28.31 8.45 17.38
N ALA A 531 -28.63 9.29 16.40
CA ALA A 531 -28.75 10.76 16.48
C ALA A 531 -27.64 11.58 17.21
N GLY A 532 -26.69 12.12 16.43
CA GLY A 532 -26.46 13.58 16.33
C GLY A 532 -25.68 14.33 17.41
N THR A 533 -24.75 13.72 18.15
CA THR A 533 -23.95 14.45 19.16
C THR A 533 -22.48 14.05 19.21
N HIS A 534 -21.83 13.86 18.06
CA HIS A 534 -20.37 13.95 18.06
C HIS A 534 -19.95 15.39 18.38
N ILE A 535 -18.81 15.54 19.06
CA ILE A 535 -18.25 16.83 19.42
C ILE A 535 -17.30 17.22 18.30
N THR A 536 -17.68 18.28 17.59
CA THR A 536 -16.87 18.80 16.50
C THR A 536 -15.54 19.34 17.02
N PRO A 537 -14.43 19.08 16.33
CA PRO A 537 -13.11 19.63 16.62
C PRO A 537 -13.14 21.16 16.63
N GLU A 538 -12.79 21.78 17.76
CA GLU A 538 -12.71 23.24 17.86
C GLU A 538 -11.29 23.73 17.53
N ASN A 539 -10.29 23.05 18.09
CA ASN A 539 -8.87 23.43 18.01
C ASN A 539 -8.25 23.06 16.66
N GLU A 540 -7.27 23.84 16.21
CA GLU A 540 -6.48 23.59 14.99
C GLU A 540 -5.86 22.19 14.99
N PHE A 541 -5.32 21.74 16.13
CA PHE A 541 -4.67 20.42 16.23
C PHE A 541 -5.65 19.25 16.13
N GLU A 542 -6.89 19.42 16.61
CA GLU A 542 -7.95 18.41 16.48
C GLU A 542 -8.43 18.34 15.03
N LYS A 543 -8.66 19.50 14.39
CA LYS A 543 -8.96 19.59 12.95
C LYS A 543 -7.84 19.01 12.10
N ARG A 544 -6.59 19.15 12.52
CA ARG A 544 -5.43 18.54 11.86
C ARG A 544 -5.47 17.03 12.00
N LEU A 545 -5.75 16.49 13.19
CA LEU A 545 -5.85 15.04 13.42
C LEU A 545 -6.91 14.38 12.54
N CYS A 546 -8.06 15.03 12.32
CA CYS A 546 -9.09 14.57 11.38
C CYS A 546 -8.56 14.26 9.97
N LYS A 547 -7.60 15.05 9.52
CA LYS A 547 -7.07 15.01 8.15
C LYS A 547 -5.79 14.20 8.02
N MET A 548 -5.43 13.44 9.06
CA MET A 548 -4.21 12.62 9.09
C MET A 548 -4.49 11.14 8.89
N GLN A 549 -5.73 10.66 9.07
CA GLN A 549 -6.02 9.24 8.98
C GLN A 549 -5.87 8.73 7.55
N LYS A 550 -5.01 7.73 7.36
CA LYS A 550 -4.86 6.92 6.16
C LYS A 550 -5.62 5.62 6.31
N MET A 551 -6.23 5.21 5.21
CA MET A 551 -6.88 3.90 5.10
C MET A 551 -6.58 3.28 3.75
N ARG A 552 -6.69 1.96 3.68
CA ARG A 552 -6.62 1.26 2.40
C ARG A 552 -8.02 1.24 1.78
N LYS A 553 -8.07 1.48 0.48
CA LYS A 553 -9.29 1.43 -0.30
C LYS A 553 -9.05 0.74 -1.64
N SER A 554 -10.01 -0.07 -2.04
CA SER A 554 -10.05 -0.72 -3.34
C SER A 554 -11.33 -0.32 -4.06
N GLY A 555 -11.21 0.07 -5.33
CA GLY A 555 -12.35 0.49 -6.13
C GLY A 555 -12.73 1.97 -5.94
N ASP A 556 -13.51 2.48 -6.90
CA ASP A 556 -14.07 3.84 -7.04
C ASP A 556 -13.08 4.99 -7.21
N VAL A 557 -11.92 4.93 -6.57
CA VAL A 557 -10.89 5.98 -6.56
C VAL A 557 -9.53 5.48 -7.03
N VAL A 558 -8.72 6.41 -7.52
CA VAL A 558 -7.34 6.19 -7.97
C VAL A 558 -6.41 7.23 -7.39
N ASN A 559 -5.14 6.87 -7.23
CA ASN A 559 -4.06 7.77 -6.80
C ASN A 559 -3.14 8.09 -7.98
N ILE A 560 -2.83 9.36 -8.16
CA ILE A 560 -1.99 9.84 -9.25
C ILE A 560 -0.74 10.47 -8.65
N ASN A 561 0.44 9.98 -9.04
CA ASN A 561 1.71 10.54 -8.60
C ASN A 561 1.95 11.91 -9.29
N VAL A 562 1.97 13.00 -8.51
CA VAL A 562 2.12 14.37 -9.02
C VAL A 562 3.45 14.57 -9.74
N PHE A 563 4.53 14.01 -9.18
CA PHE A 563 5.85 14.09 -9.80
C PHE A 563 5.87 13.39 -11.16
N GLY A 564 5.34 12.16 -11.24
CA GLY A 564 5.25 11.40 -12.48
C GLY A 564 4.40 12.11 -13.54
N LEU A 565 3.24 12.62 -13.14
CA LEU A 565 2.34 13.41 -13.99
C LEU A 565 3.06 14.66 -14.55
N SER A 566 3.67 15.46 -13.67
CA SER A 566 4.36 16.70 -14.04
C SER A 566 5.58 16.43 -14.91
N PHE A 567 6.35 15.39 -14.60
CA PHE A 567 7.53 14.99 -15.35
C PHE A 567 7.20 14.62 -16.80
N ILE A 568 6.17 13.79 -17.02
CA ILE A 568 5.75 13.40 -18.37
C ILE A 568 5.29 14.62 -19.17
N ILE A 569 4.44 15.47 -18.59
CA ILE A 569 3.95 16.69 -19.26
C ILE A 569 5.13 17.60 -19.62
N ALA A 570 5.98 17.93 -18.65
CA ALA A 570 7.10 18.85 -18.84
C ALA A 570 8.12 18.30 -19.85
N LEU A 571 8.48 17.02 -19.75
CA LEU A 571 9.44 16.39 -20.65
C LEU A 571 8.89 16.34 -22.08
N SER A 572 7.65 15.90 -22.28
CA SER A 572 7.05 15.82 -23.62
C SER A 572 6.91 17.19 -24.27
N VAL A 573 6.45 18.20 -23.53
CA VAL A 573 6.36 19.58 -24.05
C VAL A 573 7.75 20.13 -24.36
N THR A 574 8.73 19.92 -23.49
CA THR A 574 10.10 20.39 -23.71
C THR A 574 10.71 19.75 -24.94
N LEU A 575 10.55 18.43 -25.13
CA LEU A 575 11.05 17.72 -26.31
C LEU A 575 10.39 18.20 -27.60
N ALA A 576 9.07 18.44 -27.58
CA ALA A 576 8.34 18.97 -28.72
C ALA A 576 8.81 20.39 -29.08
N LEU A 577 8.94 21.28 -28.09
CA LEU A 577 9.45 22.63 -28.30
C LEU A 577 10.90 22.62 -28.80
N LEU A 578 11.75 21.77 -28.23
CA LEU A 578 13.13 21.63 -28.68
C LEU A 578 13.19 21.19 -30.14
N ASP A 579 12.45 20.15 -30.53
CA ASP A 579 12.42 19.66 -31.92
C ASP A 579 11.92 20.74 -32.90
N ILE A 580 10.83 21.43 -32.58
CA ILE A 580 10.27 22.49 -33.43
C ILE A 580 11.22 23.69 -33.53
N CYS A 581 11.91 24.04 -32.45
CA CYS A 581 12.76 25.23 -32.41
C CYS A 581 14.22 24.99 -32.82
N ILE A 582 14.74 23.75 -32.79
CA ILE A 582 16.18 23.49 -32.96
C ILE A 582 16.73 24.06 -34.27
N LEU A 583 16.01 23.88 -35.38
CA LEU A 583 16.42 24.41 -36.68
C LEU A 583 16.42 25.94 -36.70
N ARG A 584 15.38 26.57 -36.12
CA ARG A 584 15.31 28.04 -36.04
C ARG A 584 16.45 28.59 -35.18
N ILE A 585 16.70 27.99 -34.02
CA ILE A 585 17.79 28.38 -33.10
C ILE A 585 19.15 28.26 -33.81
N MET A 586 19.39 27.14 -34.50
CA MET A 586 20.65 26.89 -35.21
C MET A 586 20.89 27.83 -36.40
N ILE A 587 19.83 28.28 -37.08
CA ILE A 587 19.91 29.21 -38.22
C ILE A 587 20.08 30.67 -37.75
N TYR A 588 19.34 31.11 -36.73
CA TYR A 588 19.33 32.51 -36.30
C TYR A 588 20.48 32.91 -35.36
N LEU A 589 21.03 31.98 -34.57
CA LEU A 589 22.17 32.30 -33.70
C LEU A 589 23.49 32.28 -34.48
N ALA A 590 24.05 33.47 -34.71
CA ALA A 590 25.27 33.69 -35.50
C ALA A 590 26.47 32.81 -35.04
N ARG A 591 26.60 32.54 -33.74
CA ARG A 591 27.65 31.66 -33.19
C ARG A 591 27.49 30.20 -33.61
N PHE A 592 26.26 29.69 -33.61
CA PHE A 592 25.96 28.31 -34.04
C PHE A 592 26.01 28.17 -35.56
N ARG A 593 25.53 29.17 -36.30
CA ARG A 593 25.64 29.21 -37.77
C ARG A 593 27.09 29.14 -38.25
N ARG A 594 28.04 29.79 -37.57
CA ARG A 594 29.48 29.68 -37.92
C ARG A 594 30.07 28.30 -37.66
N ALA A 595 29.66 27.62 -36.58
CA ALA A 595 30.24 26.33 -36.19
C ALA A 595 29.59 25.12 -36.91
N LEU A 596 28.29 25.17 -37.15
CA LEU A 596 27.49 24.06 -37.68
C LEU A 596 26.92 24.36 -39.08
N GLY A 597 27.12 25.56 -39.62
CA GLY A 597 26.61 26.00 -40.94
C GLY A 597 26.74 24.95 -42.04
N PRO A 598 27.96 24.44 -42.34
CA PRO A 598 28.14 23.46 -43.40
C PRO A 598 27.38 22.13 -43.19
N ARG A 599 27.00 21.80 -41.96
CA ARG A 599 26.21 20.59 -41.64
C ARG A 599 24.71 20.86 -41.65
N ILE A 600 24.30 22.07 -41.26
CA ILE A 600 22.92 22.55 -41.35
C ILE A 600 22.53 22.73 -42.82
N ASP A 601 23.40 23.32 -43.64
CA ASP A 601 23.15 23.49 -45.07
C ASP A 601 22.96 22.12 -45.72
N ARG A 602 23.74 21.11 -45.32
CA ARG A 602 23.55 19.73 -45.79
C ARG A 602 22.21 19.15 -45.37
N TRP A 603 21.77 19.41 -44.15
CA TRP A 603 20.42 19.02 -43.70
C TRP A 603 19.33 19.64 -44.59
N ALA A 604 19.43 20.93 -44.92
CA ALA A 604 18.49 21.57 -45.85
C ALA A 604 18.58 20.93 -47.25
N GLN A 605 19.81 20.76 -47.77
CA GLN A 605 20.07 20.24 -49.11
C GLN A 605 19.69 18.76 -49.32
N ASP A 606 19.68 17.95 -48.27
CA ASP A 606 19.21 16.56 -48.31
C ASP A 606 17.67 16.48 -48.15
N GLY A 607 16.99 17.62 -47.98
CA GLY A 607 15.53 17.72 -47.91
C GLY A 607 14.85 17.34 -49.23
N VAL A 608 13.64 16.78 -49.13
CA VAL A 608 12.88 16.27 -50.30
C VAL A 608 12.70 17.34 -51.38
N TRP A 609 12.39 18.58 -51.00
CA TRP A 609 12.19 19.69 -51.93
C TRP A 609 13.50 20.11 -52.62
N GLN A 610 14.63 20.09 -51.90
CA GLN A 610 15.95 20.37 -52.47
C GLN A 610 16.44 19.26 -53.39
N LEU A 611 16.16 17.99 -53.07
CA LEU A 611 16.42 16.86 -53.94
C LEU A 611 15.56 16.93 -55.22
N GLN A 612 14.28 17.31 -55.10
CA GLN A 612 13.38 17.52 -56.24
C GLN A 612 13.87 18.67 -57.12
N ARG A 613 14.26 19.82 -56.53
CA ARG A 613 14.89 20.92 -57.27
C ARG A 613 16.06 20.43 -58.11
N ARG A 614 17.00 19.72 -57.51
CA ARG A 614 18.21 19.23 -58.21
C ARG A 614 17.89 18.27 -59.35
N ALA A 615 16.84 17.45 -59.20
CA ALA A 615 16.35 16.60 -60.28
C ALA A 615 15.85 17.44 -61.46
N TYR A 616 15.06 18.49 -61.19
CA TYR A 616 14.59 19.43 -62.21
C TYR A 616 15.70 20.30 -62.83
N GLU A 617 16.69 20.71 -62.05
CA GLU A 617 17.90 21.38 -62.56
C GLU A 617 18.69 20.46 -63.50
N GLY A 618 18.72 19.16 -63.20
CA GLY A 618 19.28 18.12 -64.08
C GLY A 618 18.51 17.94 -65.39
N GLU A 619 17.23 18.32 -65.43
CA GLU A 619 16.41 18.39 -66.66
C GLU A 619 16.49 19.75 -67.37
N GLY A 620 17.18 20.73 -66.78
CA GLY A 620 17.42 22.04 -67.40
C GLY A 620 16.59 23.19 -66.82
N TYR A 621 15.73 22.94 -65.85
CA TYR A 621 14.95 23.99 -65.17
C TYR A 621 15.81 24.68 -64.11
N ARG A 622 16.40 25.84 -64.44
CA ARG A 622 17.37 26.56 -63.59
C ARG A 622 16.83 27.82 -62.92
N GLY A 623 15.57 28.20 -63.16
CA GLY A 623 14.93 29.40 -62.60
C GLY A 623 14.56 29.32 -61.12
N TRP A 624 15.38 28.71 -60.27
CA TRP A 624 15.11 28.53 -58.84
C TRP A 624 15.66 29.67 -57.99
N THR A 625 14.91 30.09 -56.99
CA THR A 625 15.28 31.06 -55.94
C THR A 625 15.29 30.37 -54.56
N ASP A 626 15.87 31.04 -53.57
CA ASP A 626 16.00 30.54 -52.19
C ASP A 626 16.73 29.19 -52.08
N LEU A 627 17.84 29.05 -52.81
CA LEU A 627 18.63 27.81 -52.93
C LEU A 627 19.15 27.26 -51.60
N GLU A 628 19.32 28.13 -50.59
CA GLU A 628 19.78 27.77 -49.24
C GLU A 628 18.62 27.54 -48.26
N ALA A 629 17.38 27.86 -48.63
CA ALA A 629 16.20 27.64 -47.79
C ALA A 629 15.75 26.17 -47.82
N ASP A 630 14.91 25.77 -46.86
CA ASP A 630 14.37 24.41 -46.82
C ASP A 630 13.39 24.12 -47.97
N ILE A 631 12.72 25.17 -48.46
CA ILE A 631 11.78 25.13 -49.58
C ILE A 631 12.31 26.07 -50.67
N PRO A 632 12.89 25.53 -51.76
CA PRO A 632 13.28 26.34 -52.91
C PRO A 632 12.04 26.74 -53.72
N LEU A 633 12.04 27.95 -54.27
CA LEU A 633 10.97 28.48 -55.11
C LEU A 633 11.42 28.53 -56.57
N THR A 634 10.48 28.52 -57.52
CA THR A 634 10.78 28.60 -58.95
C THR A 634 10.00 29.73 -59.62
N ASN A 635 10.66 30.42 -60.55
CA ASN A 635 10.05 31.42 -61.42
C ASN A 635 9.42 30.79 -62.68
N GLU A 636 9.62 29.49 -62.88
CA GLU A 636 9.03 28.74 -64.00
C GLU A 636 7.52 28.60 -63.81
N ARG A 637 6.75 28.91 -64.87
CA ARG A 637 5.28 28.81 -64.79
C ARG A 637 4.78 27.37 -64.79
N ASN A 638 5.45 26.46 -65.50
CA ASN A 638 5.07 25.05 -65.65
C ASN A 638 6.31 24.15 -65.61
N LEU A 639 6.27 23.08 -64.81
CA LEU A 639 7.28 22.01 -64.78
C LEU A 639 6.71 20.76 -65.46
N LYS A 640 7.49 20.11 -66.34
CA LYS A 640 7.12 18.81 -66.90
C LYS A 640 7.31 17.70 -65.85
N ASP A 641 6.67 16.55 -66.03
CA ASP A 641 6.97 15.39 -65.18
C ASP A 641 8.41 14.92 -65.39
N LEU A 642 9.08 14.53 -64.30
CA LEU A 642 10.43 13.99 -64.36
C LEU A 642 10.43 12.64 -65.11
N PRO A 643 11.32 12.42 -66.08
CA PRO A 643 11.36 11.18 -66.84
C PRO A 643 11.82 10.01 -65.95
N ILE A 644 11.29 8.81 -66.23
CA ILE A 644 11.66 7.57 -65.51
C ILE A 644 13.16 7.24 -65.70
N LEU A 645 13.73 7.59 -66.85
CA LEU A 645 15.13 7.40 -67.19
C LEU A 645 15.77 8.75 -67.51
N TRP A 646 16.75 9.15 -66.70
CA TRP A 646 17.58 10.32 -67.00
C TRP A 646 18.68 9.92 -67.99
N VAL A 647 18.74 10.57 -69.15
CA VAL A 647 19.75 10.32 -70.18
C VAL A 647 20.59 11.59 -70.36
N PRO A 648 21.89 11.57 -70.00
CA PRO A 648 22.77 12.73 -70.21
C PRO A 648 22.81 13.10 -71.70
N GLY A 649 22.52 14.36 -72.02
CA GLY A 649 22.54 14.90 -73.40
C GLY A 649 21.18 15.00 -74.11
N LYS A 650 20.09 14.48 -73.54
CA LYS A 650 18.72 14.67 -74.06
C LYS A 650 17.86 15.64 -73.23
N SER A 651 18.45 16.31 -72.25
CA SER A 651 17.78 17.38 -71.51
C SER A 651 17.47 18.54 -72.46
N PRO A 652 16.24 19.09 -72.45
CA PRO A 652 15.79 20.12 -73.39
C PRO A 652 16.62 21.41 -73.39
N ALA A 653 17.50 21.63 -72.41
CA ALA A 653 18.34 22.83 -72.32
C ALA A 653 19.76 22.71 -72.93
N LEU A 654 20.25 21.50 -73.23
CA LEU A 654 21.55 21.34 -73.93
C LEU A 654 21.40 21.38 -75.46
N ALA A 655 20.20 21.09 -75.97
CA ALA A 655 19.90 21.21 -77.39
C ALA A 655 19.91 22.67 -77.90
N SER A 656 19.82 23.67 -77.01
CA SER A 656 19.88 25.10 -77.37
C SER A 656 21.29 25.70 -77.32
N LEU A 657 22.28 25.00 -76.74
CA LEU A 657 23.68 25.44 -76.68
C LEU A 657 24.54 24.88 -77.82
N ASP A 658 24.08 23.82 -78.49
CA ASP A 658 24.80 23.17 -79.60
C ASP A 658 24.64 23.89 -80.95
N SER A 659 23.81 24.94 -81.02
CA SER A 659 23.58 25.73 -82.25
C SER A 659 24.46 26.98 -82.38
N GLY A 660 25.36 27.24 -81.43
CA GLY A 660 26.12 28.49 -81.42
C GLY A 660 27.47 28.41 -80.74
N LEU A 661 28.40 27.60 -81.27
CA LEU A 661 29.86 27.82 -81.21
C LEU A 661 30.56 26.72 -82.02
N ARG A 662 30.67 26.93 -83.34
CA ARG A 662 31.70 26.27 -84.16
C ARG A 662 32.97 27.10 -84.05
N ASP A 663 33.97 26.59 -83.33
CA ASP A 663 35.37 26.78 -83.70
C ASP A 663 36.22 25.60 -83.17
N PRO A 664 37.20 25.07 -83.94
CA PRO A 664 37.86 23.82 -83.60
C PRO A 664 39.24 24.08 -83.00
N ALA A 665 39.40 23.88 -81.70
CA ALA A 665 40.64 23.40 -81.10
C ALA A 665 40.47 23.29 -79.58
N VAL A 666 40.70 22.08 -79.07
CA VAL A 666 41.48 21.72 -77.88
C VAL A 666 40.91 20.40 -77.36
N ASN A 667 41.63 19.32 -77.69
CA ASN A 667 41.47 18.02 -77.08
C ASN A 667 41.78 18.12 -75.57
N TYR A 668 40.81 17.75 -74.74
CA TYR A 668 41.06 17.29 -73.35
C TYR A 668 40.46 15.89 -73.20
N ALA A 669 41.09 14.94 -73.88
CA ALA A 669 41.08 13.55 -73.46
C ALA A 669 42.48 13.27 -72.93
N GLU A 670 42.65 13.33 -71.60
CA GLU A 670 43.68 12.65 -70.79
C GLU A 670 43.84 13.38 -69.44
N THR A 671 43.34 12.77 -68.36
CA THR A 671 43.96 12.80 -67.01
C THR A 671 43.20 11.86 -66.07
N PHE A 672 43.39 10.56 -66.28
CA PHE A 672 43.30 9.58 -65.21
C PHE A 672 44.53 8.67 -65.31
N GLY A 673 45.59 9.02 -64.57
CA GLY A 673 46.74 8.14 -64.42
C GLY A 673 47.93 8.79 -63.70
N SER A 674 48.44 8.04 -62.72
CA SER A 674 49.67 8.23 -61.90
C SER A 674 49.45 8.93 -60.54
N THR A 675 49.96 8.45 -59.40
CA THR A 675 51.03 7.47 -59.17
C THR A 675 51.04 6.97 -57.72
N SER A 676 51.34 5.68 -57.52
CA SER A 676 52.31 5.23 -56.49
C SER A 676 52.79 3.80 -56.83
N THR A 677 53.99 3.77 -57.43
CA THR A 677 55.06 2.77 -57.41
C THR A 677 55.22 2.01 -56.08
N LEU A 678 55.87 0.85 -55.92
CA LEU A 678 56.40 -0.25 -56.77
C LEU A 678 56.86 -1.31 -55.74
N GLY A 679 56.67 -2.59 -56.01
CA GLY A 679 57.20 -3.69 -55.18
C GLY A 679 56.98 -5.02 -55.87
N MET A 680 57.93 -5.41 -56.73
CA MET A 680 58.01 -6.73 -57.36
C MET A 680 58.35 -7.79 -56.30
N ASP A 681 57.71 -8.96 -56.36
CA ASP A 681 58.47 -10.19 -56.56
C ASP A 681 57.66 -11.39 -57.12
N ARG A 682 58.39 -12.25 -57.82
CA ARG A 682 57.99 -13.38 -58.69
C ARG A 682 57.32 -14.57 -57.97
N MET A 683 56.43 -15.31 -58.67
CA MET A 683 56.68 -16.67 -59.22
C MET A 683 55.41 -17.47 -59.62
N LYS A 684 55.46 -17.98 -60.86
CA LYS A 684 55.10 -19.34 -61.37
C LYS A 684 53.70 -19.98 -61.22
N LYS A 685 53.18 -20.29 -62.43
CA LYS A 685 52.74 -21.60 -63.00
C LYS A 685 51.40 -22.25 -62.60
N ASN A 686 50.69 -22.61 -63.70
CA ASN A 686 49.85 -23.81 -63.96
C ASN A 686 48.57 -23.96 -63.11
N GLY A 687 47.42 -24.38 -63.61
CA GLY A 687 47.00 -24.96 -64.87
C GLY A 687 45.69 -25.74 -64.63
N MET A 688 45.03 -26.15 -65.72
CA MET A 688 44.01 -27.20 -65.80
C MET A 688 42.54 -26.88 -65.47
N VAL A 689 41.83 -26.49 -66.53
CA VAL A 689 40.69 -27.20 -67.16
C VAL A 689 40.12 -28.42 -66.40
N ARG A 690 38.80 -28.41 -66.16
CA ARG A 690 37.89 -29.53 -66.49
C ARG A 690 36.44 -29.05 -66.61
N THR A 691 35.96 -29.07 -67.85
CA THR A 691 34.55 -29.15 -68.26
C THR A 691 34.03 -30.57 -68.03
N VAL A 692 32.79 -30.71 -67.56
CA VAL A 692 31.86 -31.78 -67.98
C VAL A 692 30.42 -31.24 -67.88
N GLU A 693 29.78 -31.13 -69.04
CA GLU A 693 28.33 -31.03 -69.20
C GLU A 693 27.65 -32.36 -68.86
N THR A 694 26.41 -32.34 -68.36
CA THR A 694 25.21 -32.87 -69.06
C THR A 694 23.98 -32.88 -68.12
N LYS A 695 23.08 -31.92 -68.33
CA LYS A 695 21.70 -32.05 -68.88
C LYS A 695 20.71 -33.15 -68.37
N PRO A 696 19.39 -33.01 -68.63
CA PRO A 696 18.37 -32.79 -67.59
C PRO A 696 17.23 -33.82 -67.63
N VAL A 697 16.28 -33.77 -66.67
CA VAL A 697 14.95 -34.37 -66.85
C VAL A 697 13.84 -33.42 -66.40
N ARG A 698 12.82 -33.39 -67.25
CA ARG A 698 11.62 -32.55 -67.32
C ARG A 698 10.44 -33.35 -66.75
N GLY A 699 9.44 -32.65 -66.19
CA GLY A 699 8.09 -33.20 -65.95
C GLY A 699 7.37 -32.43 -64.83
N THR A 700 6.46 -31.51 -65.15
CA THR A 700 4.98 -31.69 -65.15
C THR A 700 4.39 -31.76 -63.74
N GLU A 701 3.23 -31.21 -63.39
CA GLU A 701 2.30 -30.23 -63.90
C GLU A 701 1.27 -30.09 -62.76
N ASN A 702 0.66 -28.91 -62.62
CA ASN A 702 -0.71 -28.68 -62.15
C ASN A 702 -1.16 -28.74 -60.67
N ARG A 703 -2.02 -27.73 -60.43
CA ARG A 703 -3.15 -27.57 -59.51
C ARG A 703 -2.88 -27.09 -58.07
N GLY A 704 -3.43 -25.90 -57.82
CA GLY A 704 -3.54 -25.31 -56.51
C GLY A 704 -4.75 -25.80 -55.70
N LEU A 705 -4.79 -25.36 -54.46
CA LEU A 705 -5.99 -25.22 -53.64
C LEU A 705 -5.64 -24.28 -52.48
N GLY A 706 -6.52 -23.31 -52.22
CA GLY A 706 -6.41 -22.42 -51.07
C GLY A 706 -6.76 -23.15 -49.78
N LEU A 707 -6.30 -22.60 -48.65
CA LEU A 707 -6.88 -22.87 -47.35
C LEU A 707 -6.67 -21.68 -46.41
N VAL A 708 -7.82 -21.19 -45.96
CA VAL A 708 -8.07 -20.25 -44.88
C VAL A 708 -7.75 -20.93 -43.54
N GLY A 709 -7.28 -20.15 -42.55
CA GLY A 709 -7.66 -20.41 -41.16
C GLY A 709 -6.57 -20.32 -40.10
N MET A 710 -6.88 -19.49 -39.08
CA MET A 710 -6.43 -19.53 -37.69
C MET A 710 -4.97 -19.18 -37.39
N PHE A 711 -4.78 -18.10 -36.62
CA PHE A 711 -4.34 -18.24 -35.22
C PHE A 711 -4.77 -17.01 -34.40
N ARG A 712 -5.72 -17.27 -33.50
CA ARG A 712 -5.93 -16.53 -32.25
C ARG A 712 -4.79 -16.88 -31.30
N ARG A 713 -4.19 -15.87 -30.68
CA ARG A 713 -4.08 -15.75 -29.22
C ARG A 713 -4.04 -14.28 -28.87
#